data_AF-A0A3E2TSG0-F1
#
_entry.id   AF-A0A3E2TSG0-F1
#
_cell.length_a   1.000
_cell.length_b   1.000
_cell.length_c   1.000
_cell.angle_alpha   90.00
_cell.angle_beta   90.00
_cell.angle_gamma   90.00
#
_symmetry.space_group_name_H-M   'P 1'
#
loop_
_entity.id
_entity.type
_entity.pdbx_description
1 polymer ?
#
loop_
_entity_poly.entity_id
_entity_poly.type
_entity_poly.pdbx_seq_one_letter_code
_entity_poly.pdbx_strand_id
1 'polypeptide(L)'
;MLFQTTSAHEELRAKIRSFAEEEIKPLAFLMDQNNEFPDEAVKKLGKLGWMGIPYPKEYGGAGLDALSYAIAVEELARVDGGTGVILSAHVSLGSWPIFAYGTEEQKKKYLVPLAKGEKIGAFGLTETNAGSDAGGTETTALDKGDYYLLNGGKIFITNAPKADTYVVFAVTTPDIGTRGISAFIVEKGWKGFEFGDHYDKMGIRSSSTAELIFNNVKVPKENLLGKEGEGFKIAMSTLDGGRIGIAAQALGIAQGAFEHALSYSKERVQFGKPIAAQQSIAFKLADMATKLRCARFLIYSAAELKEQHAPYGMESAMAKMYASDIALEVTNDALQIHGGSGYLKGMEVERAYRDAKITTLYEGTNEIQRVVIASHLLGRLGKSSGGESRSAAKKPAPITGIRKKTIFREGDAAQQVADLVAALKKDGHDFSVGIPMDTPIPQAERVVSAGKGIGEKKNMKLVESLAKAVGAAIGSSRPVAETLKYLPLNRYVGMSGQKFTGNLYIACGISGASQHLKGIKDASTIVAINKNGNAPIFKNCDYGIVGDVEEILPLLTAALDSGEKLPAPPMVKMKRPTPPKPAPIGDRYVCSGCGYEYVPELGDEDGEIAPGTLFEQLPAEWVCPECAETKDQFVKA
;
A
#
# COMPACT_ATOMS: atom_id res chain seq x y z
N MET A 1 0.51 23.55 35.60
CA MET A 1 -0.85 23.14 35.18
C MET A 1 -1.11 21.74 35.72
N LEU A 2 -2.27 21.51 36.36
CA LEU A 2 -2.71 20.19 36.77
C LEU A 2 -3.65 19.66 35.68
N PHE A 3 -3.22 18.65 34.92
CA PHE A 3 -4.06 18.05 33.89
C PHE A 3 -4.78 16.82 34.46
N GLN A 4 -6.10 16.80 34.35
CA GLN A 4 -6.97 15.71 34.75
C GLN A 4 -8.09 15.55 33.73
N THR A 5 -8.36 14.30 33.36
CA THR A 5 -9.57 13.93 32.62
C THR A 5 -10.81 14.13 33.50
N THR A 6 -11.96 14.35 32.86
CA THR A 6 -13.23 14.52 33.57
C THR A 6 -13.77 13.17 34.09
N SER A 7 -14.70 13.19 35.04
CA SER A 7 -15.38 11.96 35.48
C SER A 7 -16.07 11.23 34.32
N ALA A 8 -16.66 11.97 33.37
CA ALA A 8 -17.26 11.38 32.17
C ALA A 8 -16.24 10.66 31.27
N HIS A 9 -15.03 11.21 31.14
CA HIS A 9 -13.93 10.56 30.42
C HIS A 9 -13.51 9.25 31.07
N GLU A 10 -13.40 9.22 32.41
CA GLU A 10 -13.01 8.00 33.12
C GLU A 10 -14.13 6.95 33.15
N GLU A 11 -15.41 7.36 33.21
CA GLU A 11 -16.55 6.45 33.05
C GLU A 11 -16.58 5.82 31.65
N LEU A 12 -16.32 6.61 30.61
CA LEU A 12 -16.20 6.10 29.24
C LEU A 12 -15.03 5.13 29.13
N ARG A 13 -13.85 5.50 29.66
CA ARG A 13 -12.66 4.65 29.69
C ARG A 13 -12.98 3.28 30.30
N ALA A 14 -13.62 3.26 31.46
CA ALA A 14 -13.97 2.02 32.16
C ALA A 14 -14.92 1.13 31.33
N LYS A 15 -15.92 1.73 30.67
CA LYS A 15 -16.86 0.99 29.80
C LYS A 15 -16.16 0.38 28.59
N ILE A 16 -15.31 1.15 27.90
CA ILE A 16 -14.58 0.67 26.72
C ILE A 16 -13.54 -0.36 27.10
N ARG A 17 -12.83 -0.17 28.22
CA ARG A 17 -11.91 -1.14 28.79
C ARG A 17 -12.59 -2.48 29.06
N SER A 18 -13.74 -2.46 29.73
CA SER A 18 -14.50 -3.68 30.04
C SER A 18 -14.94 -4.37 28.75
N PHE A 19 -15.48 -3.62 27.78
CA PHE A 19 -15.81 -4.17 26.46
C PHE A 19 -14.60 -4.80 25.76
N ALA A 20 -13.46 -4.13 25.75
CA ALA A 20 -12.25 -4.66 25.10
C ALA A 20 -11.78 -5.97 25.76
N GLU A 21 -11.87 -6.05 27.10
CA GLU A 21 -11.47 -7.24 27.85
C GLU A 21 -12.45 -8.41 27.68
N GLU A 22 -13.76 -8.13 27.61
CA GLU A 22 -14.80 -9.16 27.55
C GLU A 22 -15.07 -9.64 26.12
N GLU A 23 -15.04 -8.74 25.14
CA GLU A 23 -15.53 -9.00 23.78
C GLU A 23 -14.42 -9.15 22.74
N ILE A 24 -13.26 -8.50 22.95
CA ILE A 24 -12.16 -8.50 21.97
C ILE A 24 -11.04 -9.43 22.41
N LYS A 25 -10.59 -9.32 23.66
CA LYS A 25 -9.44 -10.07 24.18
C LYS A 25 -9.53 -11.58 23.97
N PRO A 26 -10.69 -12.24 24.18
CA PRO A 26 -10.80 -13.69 23.96
C PRO A 26 -10.61 -14.11 22.50
N LEU A 27 -10.81 -13.19 21.54
CA LEU A 27 -10.73 -13.44 20.11
C LEU A 27 -9.42 -12.97 19.48
N ALA A 28 -8.70 -12.05 20.14
CA ALA A 28 -7.56 -11.33 19.57
C ALA A 28 -6.48 -12.24 18.96
N PHE A 29 -6.16 -13.35 19.64
CA PHE A 29 -5.19 -14.33 19.11
C PHE A 29 -5.67 -15.00 17.82
N LEU A 30 -6.93 -15.47 17.78
CA LEU A 30 -7.48 -16.13 16.60
C LEU A 30 -7.61 -15.17 15.42
N MET A 31 -8.03 -13.93 15.67
CA MET A 31 -8.13 -12.89 14.64
C MET A 31 -6.76 -12.54 14.06
N ASP A 32 -5.72 -12.42 14.89
CA ASP A 32 -4.35 -12.19 14.43
C ASP A 32 -3.83 -13.38 13.60
N GLN A 33 -4.01 -14.60 14.10
CA GLN A 33 -3.57 -15.82 13.43
C GLN A 33 -4.24 -15.98 12.05
N ASN A 34 -5.55 -15.73 11.97
CA ASN A 34 -6.36 -15.97 10.77
C ASN A 34 -6.43 -14.76 9.83
N ASN A 35 -5.87 -13.60 10.21
CA ASN A 35 -5.99 -12.33 9.48
C ASN A 35 -7.47 -11.96 9.25
N GLU A 36 -8.26 -12.00 10.33
CA GLU A 36 -9.73 -11.94 10.30
C GLU A 36 -10.28 -10.67 10.95
N PHE A 37 -11.27 -10.06 10.29
CA PHE A 37 -11.94 -8.84 10.74
C PHE A 37 -12.98 -9.14 11.85
N PRO A 38 -13.02 -8.36 12.95
CA PRO A 38 -13.95 -8.56 14.06
C PRO A 38 -15.39 -8.09 13.75
N ASP A 39 -16.09 -8.71 12.80
CA ASP A 39 -17.42 -8.26 12.33
C ASP A 39 -18.41 -8.07 13.49
N GLU A 40 -18.50 -9.03 14.42
CA GLU A 40 -19.44 -8.96 15.55
C GLU A 40 -19.06 -7.90 16.59
N ALA A 41 -17.77 -7.72 16.89
CA ALA A 41 -17.34 -6.69 17.82
C ALA A 41 -17.61 -5.29 17.24
N VAL A 42 -17.36 -5.08 15.94
CA VAL A 42 -17.63 -3.81 15.26
C VAL A 42 -19.12 -3.49 15.23
N LYS A 43 -19.99 -4.48 14.99
CA LYS A 43 -21.44 -4.30 15.12
C LYS A 43 -21.84 -3.90 16.55
N LYS A 44 -21.21 -4.47 17.58
CA LYS A 44 -21.45 -4.08 18.98
C LYS A 44 -20.98 -2.65 19.26
N LEU A 45 -19.82 -2.22 18.74
CA LEU A 45 -19.38 -0.82 18.81
C LEU A 45 -20.42 0.14 18.24
N GLY A 46 -21.04 -0.22 17.09
CA GLY A 46 -22.12 0.56 16.49
C GLY A 46 -23.35 0.65 17.40
N LYS A 47 -23.83 -0.49 17.93
CA LYS A 47 -24.98 -0.53 18.86
C LYS A 47 -24.75 0.27 20.16
N LEU A 48 -23.51 0.38 20.61
CA LEU A 48 -23.11 1.18 21.79
C LEU A 48 -22.97 2.67 21.47
N GLY A 49 -23.10 3.08 20.21
CA GLY A 49 -22.92 4.46 19.74
C GLY A 49 -21.45 4.88 19.64
N TRP A 50 -20.51 3.94 19.76
CA TRP A 50 -19.08 4.25 19.80
C TRP A 50 -18.45 4.43 18.42
N MET A 51 -19.14 4.05 17.34
CA MET A 51 -18.70 4.36 15.97
C MET A 51 -18.90 5.84 15.60
N GLY A 52 -19.69 6.58 16.38
CA GLY A 52 -19.96 8.01 16.15
C GLY A 52 -19.65 8.91 17.34
N ILE A 53 -18.62 8.57 18.15
CA ILE A 53 -18.27 9.27 19.39
C ILE A 53 -18.26 10.80 19.23
N PRO A 54 -17.48 11.39 18.30
CA PRO A 54 -17.35 12.84 18.23
C PRO A 54 -18.48 13.52 17.45
N TYR A 55 -19.43 12.78 16.88
CA TYR A 55 -20.43 13.38 16.01
C TYR A 55 -21.66 13.84 16.79
N PRO A 56 -22.26 14.99 16.41
CA PRO A 56 -23.46 15.49 17.05
C PRO A 56 -24.63 14.50 17.05
N LYS A 57 -25.47 14.58 18.09
CA LYS A 57 -26.67 13.74 18.23
C LYS A 57 -27.67 13.89 17.10
N GLU A 58 -27.75 15.08 16.47
CA GLU A 58 -28.60 15.31 15.30
C GLU A 58 -28.23 14.43 14.09
N TYR A 59 -26.97 14.00 14.00
CA TYR A 59 -26.50 13.06 12.99
C TYR A 59 -26.45 11.61 13.50
N GLY A 60 -26.97 11.34 14.70
CA GLY A 60 -26.96 10.01 15.31
C GLY A 60 -25.66 9.61 16.00
N GLY A 61 -24.73 10.54 16.22
CA GLY A 61 -23.53 10.30 17.01
C GLY A 61 -23.75 10.46 18.52
N ALA A 62 -22.70 10.19 19.31
CA ALA A 62 -22.77 10.28 20.77
C ALA A 62 -22.69 11.73 21.29
N GLY A 63 -22.15 12.65 20.50
CA GLY A 63 -21.94 14.05 20.87
C GLY A 63 -20.90 14.23 21.97
N LEU A 64 -19.87 13.37 21.99
CA LEU A 64 -18.74 13.48 22.91
C LEU A 64 -17.56 14.21 22.23
N ASP A 65 -16.51 14.50 22.98
CA ASP A 65 -15.38 15.31 22.50
C ASP A 65 -14.28 14.47 21.82
N ALA A 66 -13.34 15.17 21.17
CA ALA A 66 -12.17 14.54 20.55
C ALA A 66 -11.30 13.73 21.55
N LEU A 67 -11.29 14.12 22.82
CA LEU A 67 -10.56 13.41 23.87
C LEU A 67 -11.23 12.08 24.22
N SER A 68 -12.56 12.04 24.34
CA SER A 68 -13.35 10.81 24.48
C SER A 68 -13.10 9.84 23.33
N TYR A 69 -12.99 10.35 22.10
CA TYR A 69 -12.59 9.55 20.94
C TYR A 69 -11.17 8.97 21.09
N ALA A 70 -10.18 9.77 21.51
CA ALA A 70 -8.83 9.29 21.72
C ALA A 70 -8.76 8.19 22.81
N ILE A 71 -9.50 8.36 23.91
CA ILE A 71 -9.63 7.36 24.98
C ILE A 71 -10.21 6.05 24.44
N ALA A 72 -11.24 6.12 23.60
CA ALA A 72 -11.83 4.93 22.99
C ALA A 72 -10.83 4.14 22.14
N VAL A 73 -10.08 4.83 21.28
CA VAL A 73 -9.05 4.19 20.45
C VAL A 73 -7.93 3.61 21.31
N GLU A 74 -7.48 4.33 22.34
CA GLU A 74 -6.44 3.87 23.29
C GLU A 74 -6.86 2.56 23.98
N GLU A 75 -8.06 2.51 24.56
CA GLU A 75 -8.51 1.34 25.34
C GLU A 75 -8.78 0.12 24.46
N LEU A 76 -9.25 0.30 23.22
CA LEU A 76 -9.39 -0.80 22.27
C LEU A 76 -8.02 -1.33 21.82
N ALA A 77 -7.11 -0.41 21.46
CA ALA A 77 -5.77 -0.77 20.99
C ALA A 77 -4.88 -1.38 22.08
N ARG A 78 -5.20 -1.15 23.36
CA ARG A 78 -4.58 -1.82 24.50
C ARG A 78 -4.76 -3.34 24.47
N VAL A 79 -5.84 -3.81 23.89
CA VAL A 79 -6.13 -5.24 23.72
C VAL A 79 -5.78 -5.71 22.31
N ASP A 80 -6.20 -4.97 21.29
CA ASP A 80 -6.01 -5.33 19.89
C ASP A 80 -5.80 -4.09 19.00
N GLY A 81 -4.58 -3.96 18.47
CA GLY A 81 -4.20 -2.79 17.66
C GLY A 81 -5.05 -2.65 16.39
N GLY A 82 -5.52 -3.76 15.81
CA GLY A 82 -6.38 -3.73 14.63
C GLY A 82 -7.78 -3.21 14.92
N THR A 83 -8.41 -3.60 16.03
CA THR A 83 -9.72 -3.07 16.43
C THR A 83 -9.66 -1.57 16.73
N GLY A 84 -8.58 -1.11 17.37
CA GLY A 84 -8.34 0.32 17.57
C GLY A 84 -8.31 1.12 16.26
N VAL A 85 -7.58 0.62 15.23
CA VAL A 85 -7.51 1.33 13.94
C VAL A 85 -8.79 1.22 13.11
N ILE A 86 -9.60 0.17 13.28
CA ILE A 86 -10.91 0.08 12.62
C ILE A 86 -11.79 1.26 13.03
N LEU A 87 -11.86 1.53 14.34
CA LEU A 87 -12.58 2.69 14.88
C LEU A 87 -11.94 4.00 14.41
N SER A 88 -10.61 4.11 14.52
CA SER A 88 -9.89 5.33 14.11
C SER A 88 -10.15 5.67 12.64
N ALA A 89 -9.91 4.74 11.72
CA ALA A 89 -10.12 4.96 10.30
C ALA A 89 -11.59 5.25 9.95
N HIS A 90 -12.54 4.59 10.63
CA HIS A 90 -13.96 4.88 10.44
C HIS A 90 -14.30 6.32 10.84
N VAL A 91 -13.90 6.74 12.04
CA VAL A 91 -14.25 8.05 12.61
C VAL A 91 -13.42 9.13 11.93
N SER A 92 -12.10 9.16 12.15
CA SER A 92 -11.29 10.30 11.76
C SER A 92 -11.06 10.42 10.25
N LEU A 93 -11.11 9.32 9.50
CA LEU A 93 -10.82 9.34 8.06
C LEU A 93 -12.05 9.18 7.17
N GLY A 94 -12.90 8.19 7.46
CA GLY A 94 -14.08 7.90 6.64
C GLY A 94 -15.23 8.88 6.87
N SER A 95 -15.49 9.24 8.14
CA SER A 95 -16.68 9.98 8.54
C SER A 95 -16.42 11.48 8.70
N TRP A 96 -15.27 11.87 9.27
CA TRP A 96 -14.94 13.27 9.52
C TRP A 96 -14.95 14.18 8.28
N PRO A 97 -14.36 13.83 7.12
CA PRO A 97 -14.40 14.71 5.95
C PRO A 97 -15.83 14.93 5.43
N ILE A 98 -16.72 13.95 5.57
CA ILE A 98 -18.15 14.10 5.23
C ILE A 98 -18.83 15.05 6.21
N PHE A 99 -18.53 14.93 7.51
CA PHE A 99 -19.04 15.85 8.53
C PHE A 99 -18.56 17.30 8.29
N ALA A 100 -17.28 17.48 8.00
CA ALA A 100 -16.66 18.81 7.89
C ALA A 100 -16.96 19.52 6.56
N TYR A 101 -17.04 18.78 5.45
CA TYR A 101 -17.12 19.36 4.10
C TYR A 101 -18.37 18.93 3.32
N GLY A 102 -19.19 18.04 3.88
CA GLY A 102 -20.40 17.57 3.21
C GLY A 102 -21.53 18.59 3.25
N THR A 103 -22.37 18.57 2.22
CA THR A 103 -23.67 19.25 2.29
C THR A 103 -24.59 18.57 3.30
N GLU A 104 -25.67 19.22 3.70
CA GLU A 104 -26.65 18.63 4.61
C GLU A 104 -27.26 17.33 4.06
N GLU A 105 -27.47 17.25 2.74
CA GLU A 105 -27.94 16.04 2.05
C GLU A 105 -26.90 14.92 2.12
N GLN A 106 -25.62 15.24 1.90
CA GLN A 106 -24.53 14.27 2.03
C GLN A 106 -24.37 13.79 3.46
N LYS A 107 -24.48 14.67 4.47
CA LYS A 107 -24.43 14.27 5.89
C LYS A 107 -25.60 13.35 6.23
N LYS A 108 -26.82 13.68 5.84
CA LYS A 108 -27.99 12.82 6.05
C LYS A 108 -27.85 11.47 5.36
N LYS A 109 -27.34 11.44 4.12
CA LYS A 109 -27.21 10.20 3.34
C LYS A 109 -26.06 9.31 3.83
N TYR A 110 -24.91 9.90 4.15
CA TYR A 110 -23.68 9.15 4.40
C TYR A 110 -23.20 9.22 5.85
N LEU A 111 -23.15 10.41 6.46
CA LEU A 111 -22.66 10.54 7.84
C LEU A 111 -23.60 9.86 8.84
N VAL A 112 -24.92 9.97 8.68
CA VAL A 112 -25.87 9.41 9.65
C VAL A 112 -25.73 7.89 9.82
N PRO A 113 -25.73 7.06 8.74
CA PRO A 113 -25.47 5.63 8.87
C PRO A 113 -24.07 5.31 9.44
N LEU A 114 -23.07 6.14 9.15
CA LEU A 114 -21.71 5.96 9.68
C LEU A 114 -21.68 6.23 11.20
N ALA A 115 -22.20 7.38 11.65
CA ALA A 115 -22.23 7.77 13.05
C ALA A 115 -23.03 6.79 13.93
N LYS A 116 -24.09 6.19 13.38
CA LYS A 116 -24.85 5.12 14.05
C LYS A 116 -24.14 3.76 14.05
N GLY A 117 -23.03 3.61 13.32
CA GLY A 117 -22.32 2.34 13.14
C GLY A 117 -23.10 1.30 12.33
N GLU A 118 -24.08 1.73 11.53
CA GLU A 118 -24.83 0.87 10.58
C GLU A 118 -24.00 0.56 9.33
N LYS A 119 -23.09 1.48 8.97
CA LYS A 119 -22.13 1.36 7.87
C LYS A 119 -20.72 1.66 8.35
N ILE A 120 -19.71 1.19 7.60
CA ILE A 120 -18.30 1.46 7.89
C ILE A 120 -17.70 2.40 6.85
N GLY A 121 -16.93 3.40 7.31
CA GLY A 121 -16.22 4.36 6.48
C GLY A 121 -14.75 3.96 6.22
N ALA A 122 -14.23 4.36 5.07
CA ALA A 122 -12.83 4.20 4.68
C ALA A 122 -12.33 5.41 3.86
N PHE A 123 -11.01 5.53 3.71
CA PHE A 123 -10.34 6.69 3.13
C PHE A 123 -9.31 6.26 2.09
N GLY A 124 -9.56 6.60 0.82
CA GLY A 124 -8.78 6.19 -0.34
C GLY A 124 -7.91 7.31 -0.91
N LEU A 125 -6.70 7.48 -0.35
CA LEU A 125 -5.72 8.48 -0.82
C LEU A 125 -4.52 7.85 -1.53
N THR A 126 -3.87 6.90 -0.88
CA THR A 126 -2.57 6.33 -1.27
C THR A 126 -2.63 5.52 -2.57
N GLU A 127 -1.60 5.68 -3.40
CA GLU A 127 -1.37 4.91 -4.63
C GLU A 127 0.04 4.34 -4.65
N THR A 128 0.33 3.41 -5.56
CA THR A 128 1.65 2.78 -5.68
C THR A 128 2.78 3.79 -5.89
N ASN A 129 2.51 4.88 -6.60
CA ASN A 129 3.45 5.99 -6.83
C ASN A 129 3.29 7.15 -5.84
N ALA A 130 2.20 7.19 -5.06
CA ALA A 130 1.83 8.33 -4.22
C ALA A 130 1.53 7.89 -2.78
N GLY A 131 2.59 7.76 -1.99
CA GLY A 131 2.54 7.50 -0.54
C GLY A 131 2.77 8.79 0.25
N SER A 132 4.03 9.02 0.64
CA SER A 132 4.45 10.26 1.29
C SER A 132 4.23 11.50 0.41
N ASP A 133 4.41 11.37 -0.91
CA ASP A 133 4.01 12.37 -1.90
C ASP A 133 2.54 12.18 -2.31
N ALA A 134 1.63 12.43 -1.37
CA ALA A 134 0.19 12.26 -1.59
C ALA A 134 -0.37 13.17 -2.71
N GLY A 135 0.36 14.23 -3.09
CA GLY A 135 -0.01 15.11 -4.19
C GLY A 135 0.18 14.48 -5.58
N GLY A 136 0.97 13.41 -5.68
CA GLY A 136 1.26 12.70 -6.93
C GLY A 136 0.20 11.68 -7.36
N THR A 137 -1.03 11.76 -6.85
CA THR A 137 -2.12 10.82 -7.20
C THR A 137 -2.41 10.84 -8.71
N GLU A 138 -2.57 9.65 -9.32
CA GLU A 138 -2.87 9.44 -10.74
C GLU A 138 -4.31 9.00 -11.00
N THR A 139 -5.08 8.57 -9.98
CA THR A 139 -6.51 8.27 -10.14
C THR A 139 -7.23 9.50 -10.69
N THR A 140 -7.99 9.34 -11.77
CA THR A 140 -8.67 10.43 -12.47
C THR A 140 -10.17 10.40 -12.23
N ALA A 141 -10.81 11.57 -12.25
CA ALA A 141 -12.26 11.74 -12.25
C ALA A 141 -12.66 12.71 -13.37
N LEU A 142 -13.12 12.17 -14.51
CA LEU A 142 -13.48 12.99 -15.68
C LEU A 142 -14.94 13.42 -15.61
N ASP A 143 -15.21 14.72 -15.71
CA ASP A 143 -16.57 15.25 -15.76
C ASP A 143 -17.31 14.76 -17.03
N LYS A 144 -18.52 14.20 -16.83
CA LYS A 144 -19.42 13.75 -17.90
C LYS A 144 -20.79 14.43 -17.84
N GLY A 145 -20.92 15.50 -17.06
CA GLY A 145 -22.17 16.26 -16.91
C GLY A 145 -22.89 15.90 -15.61
N ASP A 146 -23.68 14.84 -15.63
CA ASP A 146 -24.46 14.35 -14.48
C ASP A 146 -23.63 13.48 -13.51
N TYR A 147 -22.47 12.99 -13.94
CA TYR A 147 -21.54 12.21 -13.11
C TYR A 147 -20.07 12.49 -13.46
N TYR A 148 -19.16 12.12 -12.56
CA TYR A 148 -17.73 11.96 -12.82
C TYR A 148 -17.41 10.50 -13.12
N LEU A 149 -16.58 10.25 -14.14
CA LEU A 149 -16.09 8.93 -14.49
C LEU A 149 -14.73 8.68 -13.83
N LEU A 150 -14.72 7.87 -12.76
CA LEU A 150 -13.52 7.55 -12.01
C LEU A 150 -12.77 6.34 -12.60
N ASN A 151 -11.46 6.48 -12.73
CA ASN A 151 -10.53 5.44 -13.18
C ASN A 151 -9.21 5.51 -12.41
N GLY A 152 -8.70 4.36 -12.00
CA GLY A 152 -7.44 4.25 -11.26
C GLY A 152 -7.52 3.21 -10.16
N GLY A 153 -6.75 3.41 -9.10
CA GLY A 153 -6.79 2.54 -7.94
C GLY A 153 -6.11 3.16 -6.73
N LYS A 154 -6.44 2.65 -5.55
CA LYS A 154 -5.81 3.01 -4.28
C LYS A 154 -5.25 1.76 -3.62
N ILE A 155 -4.20 1.91 -2.83
CA ILE A 155 -3.57 0.80 -2.11
C ILE A 155 -3.52 1.08 -0.62
N PHE A 156 -3.42 0.02 0.19
CA PHE A 156 -3.34 0.10 1.66
C PHE A 156 -4.55 0.75 2.32
N ILE A 157 -5.76 0.53 1.79
CA ILE A 157 -6.95 1.19 2.33
C ILE A 157 -7.52 0.40 3.49
N THR A 158 -7.32 0.92 4.70
CA THR A 158 -7.91 0.39 5.94
C THR A 158 -9.43 0.34 5.83
N ASN A 159 -10.03 -0.67 6.44
CA ASN A 159 -11.43 -1.07 6.35
C ASN A 159 -11.87 -1.58 4.97
N ALA A 160 -11.07 -1.51 3.90
CA ALA A 160 -11.42 -2.20 2.65
C ALA A 160 -11.17 -3.71 2.75
N PRO A 161 -12.05 -4.59 2.23
CA PRO A 161 -13.31 -4.31 1.53
C PRO A 161 -14.55 -4.32 2.46
N LYS A 162 -14.37 -4.26 3.78
CA LYS A 162 -15.45 -4.30 4.78
C LYS A 162 -16.27 -3.01 4.86
N ALA A 163 -15.67 -1.86 4.51
CA ALA A 163 -16.34 -0.57 4.42
C ALA A 163 -17.44 -0.52 3.36
N ASP A 164 -18.43 0.34 3.60
CA ASP A 164 -19.56 0.60 2.71
C ASP A 164 -19.40 1.95 2.00
N THR A 165 -18.80 2.92 2.67
CA THR A 165 -18.61 4.30 2.19
C THR A 165 -17.12 4.64 2.15
N TYR A 166 -16.65 5.16 1.02
CA TYR A 166 -15.25 5.51 0.80
C TYR A 166 -15.12 7.00 0.44
N VAL A 167 -14.24 7.72 1.11
CA VAL A 167 -13.82 9.05 0.66
C VAL A 167 -12.55 8.91 -0.18
N VAL A 168 -12.64 9.18 -1.48
CA VAL A 168 -11.60 8.91 -2.48
C VAL A 168 -11.10 10.21 -3.10
N PHE A 169 -9.79 10.31 -3.30
CA PHE A 169 -9.17 11.50 -3.92
C PHE A 169 -8.73 11.18 -5.34
N ALA A 170 -9.12 12.05 -6.28
CA ALA A 170 -8.84 11.86 -7.70
C ALA A 170 -8.57 13.20 -8.40
N VAL A 171 -7.77 13.17 -9.44
CA VAL A 171 -7.46 14.31 -10.30
C VAL A 171 -8.65 14.60 -11.19
N THR A 172 -9.27 15.76 -11.02
CA THR A 172 -10.29 16.31 -11.93
C THR A 172 -9.66 17.21 -12.98
N THR A 173 -8.61 17.93 -12.62
CA THR A 173 -7.91 18.87 -13.50
C THR A 173 -6.42 18.52 -13.53
N PRO A 174 -5.92 17.89 -14.61
CA PRO A 174 -4.50 17.52 -14.69
C PRO A 174 -3.59 18.75 -14.75
N ASP A 175 -2.30 18.53 -14.49
CA ASP A 175 -1.20 19.50 -14.69
C ASP A 175 -1.21 20.78 -13.84
N ILE A 176 -2.14 20.93 -12.89
CA ILE A 176 -2.16 22.06 -11.93
C ILE A 176 -1.76 21.67 -10.50
N GLY A 177 -1.16 20.48 -10.35
CA GLY A 177 -0.67 19.93 -9.09
C GLY A 177 -1.78 19.63 -8.09
N THR A 178 -1.54 19.88 -6.80
CA THR A 178 -2.48 19.58 -5.71
C THR A 178 -3.83 20.31 -5.82
N ARG A 179 -3.89 21.41 -6.58
CA ARG A 179 -5.13 22.16 -6.88
C ARG A 179 -6.02 21.47 -7.90
N GLY A 180 -5.53 20.42 -8.55
CA GLY A 180 -6.28 19.60 -9.52
C GLY A 180 -6.97 18.39 -8.91
N ILE A 181 -6.81 18.18 -7.59
CA ILE A 181 -7.30 17.01 -6.87
C ILE A 181 -8.63 17.37 -6.20
N SER A 182 -9.63 16.49 -6.36
CA SER A 182 -10.95 16.60 -5.75
C SER A 182 -11.25 15.38 -4.88
N ALA A 183 -12.20 15.52 -3.95
CA ALA A 183 -12.65 14.45 -3.07
C ALA A 183 -14.04 13.94 -3.48
N PHE A 184 -14.24 12.64 -3.41
CA PHE A 184 -15.49 11.98 -3.81
C PHE A 184 -15.95 11.00 -2.75
N ILE A 185 -17.26 10.95 -2.51
CA ILE A 185 -17.88 9.87 -1.74
C ILE A 185 -18.22 8.75 -2.73
N VAL A 186 -17.73 7.54 -2.49
CA VAL A 186 -17.95 6.36 -3.34
C VAL A 186 -18.58 5.25 -2.51
N GLU A 187 -19.65 4.64 -3.02
CA GLU A 187 -20.35 3.55 -2.31
C GLU A 187 -19.91 2.18 -2.84
N LYS A 188 -19.71 1.24 -1.93
CA LYS A 188 -19.51 -0.17 -2.26
C LYS A 188 -20.69 -0.72 -3.07
N GLY A 189 -20.37 -1.54 -4.08
CA GLY A 189 -21.37 -2.16 -4.95
C GLY A 189 -21.69 -1.38 -6.23
N TRP A 190 -21.17 -0.16 -6.39
CA TRP A 190 -21.25 0.54 -7.66
C TRP A 190 -20.50 -0.19 -8.78
N LYS A 191 -21.10 -0.22 -9.98
CA LYS A 191 -20.52 -0.91 -11.13
C LYS A 191 -19.12 -0.36 -11.45
N GLY A 192 -18.15 -1.27 -11.57
CA GLY A 192 -16.76 -0.94 -11.86
C GLY A 192 -15.92 -0.58 -10.63
N PHE A 193 -16.51 -0.52 -9.43
CA PHE A 193 -15.78 -0.35 -8.18
C PHE A 193 -15.57 -1.71 -7.53
N GLU A 194 -14.33 -2.20 -7.60
CA GLU A 194 -13.92 -3.51 -7.10
C GLU A 194 -12.82 -3.36 -6.05
N PHE A 195 -12.48 -4.46 -5.39
CA PHE A 195 -11.46 -4.50 -4.36
C PHE A 195 -10.38 -5.53 -4.70
N GLY A 196 -9.15 -5.23 -4.31
CA GLY A 196 -8.10 -6.23 -4.21
C GLY A 196 -8.33 -7.15 -3.01
N ASP A 197 -7.39 -8.08 -2.80
CA ASP A 197 -7.43 -8.93 -1.61
C ASP A 197 -7.12 -8.18 -0.34
N HIS A 198 -7.61 -8.76 0.74
CA HIS A 198 -7.12 -8.39 2.05
C HIS A 198 -5.61 -8.72 2.16
N TYR A 199 -4.78 -7.71 2.41
CA TYR A 199 -3.34 -7.89 2.58
C TYR A 199 -3.01 -8.77 3.81
N ASP A 200 -2.05 -9.67 3.62
CA ASP A 200 -1.40 -10.44 4.69
C ASP A 200 -0.25 -9.60 5.29
N LYS A 201 -0.48 -9.04 6.49
CA LYS A 201 0.36 -7.99 7.09
C LYS A 201 1.22 -8.52 8.24
N MET A 202 2.28 -7.79 8.57
CA MET A 202 3.14 -8.07 9.74
C MET A 202 2.35 -8.03 11.06
N GLY A 203 1.58 -6.97 11.27
CA GLY A 203 0.75 -6.74 12.46
C GLY A 203 -0.59 -6.14 12.09
N ILE A 204 -1.38 -5.78 13.10
CA ILE A 204 -2.77 -5.30 13.02
C ILE A 204 -3.63 -6.18 12.12
N ARG A 205 -3.42 -7.50 12.22
CA ARG A 205 -3.99 -8.51 11.31
C ARG A 205 -5.51 -8.66 11.46
N SER A 206 -6.09 -8.19 12.57
CA SER A 206 -7.54 -8.06 12.75
C SER A 206 -8.16 -6.87 11.98
N SER A 207 -7.34 -5.94 11.47
CA SER A 207 -7.83 -4.84 10.61
C SER A 207 -7.83 -5.24 9.15
N SER A 208 -8.94 -4.95 8.45
CA SER A 208 -9.03 -5.16 7.01
C SER A 208 -8.27 -4.06 6.26
N THR A 209 -7.55 -4.45 5.22
CA THR A 209 -6.75 -3.55 4.36
C THR A 209 -6.70 -4.14 2.97
N ALA A 210 -7.11 -3.39 1.95
CA ALA A 210 -7.12 -3.88 0.57
C ALA A 210 -6.86 -2.74 -0.44
N GLU A 211 -6.75 -3.12 -1.71
CA GLU A 211 -6.77 -2.18 -2.83
C GLU A 211 -8.19 -1.77 -3.16
N LEU A 212 -8.36 -0.54 -3.65
CA LEU A 212 -9.55 -0.06 -4.33
C LEU A 212 -9.26 -0.03 -5.83
N ILE A 213 -10.16 -0.54 -6.64
CA ILE A 213 -10.00 -0.62 -8.09
C ILE A 213 -11.18 0.12 -8.74
N PHE A 214 -10.87 1.16 -9.51
CA PHE A 214 -11.88 1.93 -10.24
C PHE A 214 -11.73 1.70 -11.73
N ASN A 215 -12.73 1.08 -12.34
CA ASN A 215 -12.84 0.90 -13.77
C ASN A 215 -14.14 1.53 -14.27
N ASN A 216 -14.03 2.77 -14.78
CA ASN A 216 -15.15 3.54 -15.31
C ASN A 216 -16.33 3.66 -14.33
N VAL A 217 -16.02 3.93 -13.06
CA VAL A 217 -17.03 4.10 -12.01
C VAL A 217 -17.76 5.41 -12.22
N LYS A 218 -19.08 5.36 -12.37
CA LYS A 218 -19.92 6.57 -12.49
C LYS A 218 -20.25 7.08 -11.10
N VAL A 219 -19.61 8.16 -10.70
CA VAL A 219 -19.85 8.83 -9.41
C VAL A 219 -20.78 10.03 -9.65
N PRO A 220 -22.00 10.05 -9.09
CA PRO A 220 -22.94 11.16 -9.29
C PRO A 220 -22.33 12.52 -8.94
N LYS A 221 -22.77 13.60 -9.60
CA LYS A 221 -22.22 14.94 -9.40
C LYS A 221 -22.34 15.40 -7.94
N GLU A 222 -23.44 15.04 -7.29
CA GLU A 222 -23.73 15.32 -5.88
C GLU A 222 -22.83 14.56 -4.89
N ASN A 223 -21.99 13.64 -5.37
CA ASN A 223 -21.01 12.92 -4.55
C ASN A 223 -19.61 13.56 -4.54
N LEU A 224 -19.43 14.71 -5.24
CA LEU A 224 -18.29 15.60 -5.01
C LEU A 224 -18.35 16.14 -3.58
N LEU A 225 -17.29 15.92 -2.80
CA LEU A 225 -17.19 16.38 -1.42
C LEU A 225 -16.39 17.68 -1.37
N GLY A 226 -17.02 18.76 -0.87
CA GLY A 226 -16.47 20.11 -0.99
C GLY A 226 -16.54 20.63 -2.43
N LYS A 227 -15.57 21.45 -2.85
CA LYS A 227 -15.48 21.95 -4.23
C LYS A 227 -14.42 21.23 -5.04
N GLU A 228 -14.57 21.28 -6.36
CA GLU A 228 -13.54 20.80 -7.27
C GLU A 228 -12.20 21.51 -7.01
N GLY A 229 -11.11 20.73 -6.93
CA GLY A 229 -9.77 21.23 -6.62
C GLY A 229 -9.45 21.41 -5.12
N GLU A 230 -10.43 21.20 -4.21
CA GLU A 230 -10.21 21.27 -2.76
C GLU A 230 -9.80 19.93 -2.13
N GLY A 231 -9.71 18.86 -2.92
CA GLY A 231 -9.48 17.49 -2.44
C GLY A 231 -8.19 17.35 -1.63
N PHE A 232 -7.08 17.95 -2.06
CA PHE A 232 -5.82 17.87 -1.30
C PHE A 232 -5.91 18.58 0.06
N LYS A 233 -6.61 19.72 0.13
CA LYS A 233 -6.86 20.42 1.40
C LYS A 233 -7.70 19.55 2.34
N ILE A 234 -8.78 18.95 1.82
CA ILE A 234 -9.64 18.03 2.59
C ILE A 234 -8.81 16.85 3.12
N ALA A 235 -7.98 16.24 2.26
CA ALA A 235 -7.10 15.13 2.66
C ALA A 235 -6.16 15.52 3.81
N MET A 236 -5.45 16.65 3.69
CA MET A 236 -4.50 17.09 4.72
C MET A 236 -5.18 17.40 6.05
N SER A 237 -6.30 18.14 6.04
CA SER A 237 -7.05 18.43 7.27
C SER A 237 -7.63 17.16 7.91
N THR A 238 -7.99 16.17 7.10
CA THR A 238 -8.45 14.86 7.60
C THR A 238 -7.33 14.12 8.32
N LEU A 239 -6.12 14.10 7.74
CA LEU A 239 -4.95 13.44 8.32
C LEU A 239 -4.46 14.12 9.61
N ASP A 240 -4.58 15.44 9.75
CA ASP A 240 -4.26 16.12 11.02
C ASP A 240 -5.11 15.55 12.17
N GLY A 241 -6.40 15.31 11.92
CA GLY A 241 -7.29 14.66 12.87
C GLY A 241 -7.00 13.16 13.07
N GLY A 242 -6.67 12.45 11.99
CA GLY A 242 -6.36 11.01 12.04
C GLY A 242 -5.08 10.68 12.81
N ARG A 243 -4.06 11.55 12.75
CA ARG A 243 -2.82 11.42 13.53
C ARG A 243 -3.06 11.33 15.04
N ILE A 244 -4.08 12.01 15.58
CA ILE A 244 -4.46 11.89 17.01
C ILE A 244 -4.95 10.46 17.30
N GLY A 245 -5.76 9.88 16.40
CA GLY A 245 -6.24 8.51 16.51
C GLY A 245 -5.11 7.48 16.44
N ILE A 246 -4.18 7.63 15.49
CA ILE A 246 -3.00 6.75 15.41
C ILE A 246 -2.09 6.90 16.62
N ALA A 247 -1.91 8.10 17.14
CA ALA A 247 -1.14 8.31 18.36
C ALA A 247 -1.79 7.60 19.56
N ALA A 248 -3.12 7.70 19.70
CA ALA A 248 -3.89 6.98 20.72
C ALA A 248 -3.79 5.46 20.56
N GLN A 249 -3.83 4.94 19.34
CA GLN A 249 -3.66 3.52 19.07
C GLN A 249 -2.24 3.04 19.44
N ALA A 250 -1.20 3.78 19.07
CA ALA A 250 0.18 3.47 19.44
C ALA A 250 0.36 3.45 20.96
N LEU A 251 -0.22 4.43 21.66
CA LEU A 251 -0.27 4.46 23.12
C LEU A 251 -0.98 3.25 23.70
N GLY A 252 -2.13 2.85 23.15
CA GLY A 252 -2.88 1.67 23.58
C GLY A 252 -2.02 0.41 23.46
N ILE A 253 -1.47 0.14 22.27
CA ILE A 253 -0.59 -1.03 22.02
C ILE A 253 0.55 -1.08 23.04
N ALA A 254 1.21 0.05 23.26
CA ALA A 254 2.32 0.17 24.21
C ALA A 254 1.88 -0.04 25.67
N GLN A 255 0.71 0.51 26.05
CA GLN A 255 0.11 0.35 27.37
C GLN A 255 -0.22 -1.11 27.66
N GLY A 256 -0.81 -1.83 26.69
CA GLY A 256 -1.11 -3.25 26.81
C GLY A 256 0.16 -4.07 27.02
N ALA A 257 1.18 -3.84 26.18
CA ALA A 257 2.48 -4.52 26.30
C ALA A 257 3.16 -4.26 27.67
N PHE A 258 3.09 -3.02 28.16
CA PHE A 258 3.58 -2.67 29.51
C PHE A 258 2.83 -3.40 30.61
N GLU A 259 1.49 -3.44 30.58
CA GLU A 259 0.67 -4.14 31.58
C GLU A 259 1.00 -5.64 31.62
N HIS A 260 1.15 -6.27 30.45
CA HIS A 260 1.58 -7.66 30.35
C HIS A 260 3.00 -7.89 30.91
N ALA A 261 3.96 -7.04 30.55
CA ALA A 261 5.33 -7.12 31.08
C ALA A 261 5.39 -6.91 32.60
N LEU A 262 4.59 -5.98 33.12
CA LEU A 262 4.50 -5.72 34.55
C LEU A 262 3.93 -6.92 35.30
N SER A 263 2.83 -7.52 34.83
CA SER A 263 2.26 -8.72 35.46
C SER A 263 3.25 -9.88 35.44
N TYR A 264 3.79 -10.20 34.24
CA TYR A 264 4.75 -11.28 34.07
C TYR A 264 5.99 -11.10 34.95
N SER A 265 6.49 -9.87 35.08
CA SER A 265 7.67 -9.60 35.90
C SER A 265 7.48 -9.90 37.39
N LYS A 266 6.25 -9.77 37.90
CA LYS A 266 5.90 -10.06 39.29
C LYS A 266 5.70 -11.55 39.54
N GLU A 267 5.31 -12.30 38.51
CA GLU A 267 5.03 -13.74 38.58
C GLU A 267 6.28 -14.60 38.30
N ARG A 268 7.09 -14.21 37.31
CA ARG A 268 8.25 -14.99 36.88
C ARG A 268 9.37 -14.91 37.92
N VAL A 269 9.76 -16.07 38.46
CA VAL A 269 10.88 -16.18 39.42
C VAL A 269 12.17 -16.62 38.72
N GLN A 270 13.26 -15.89 38.94
CA GLN A 270 14.63 -16.27 38.60
C GLN A 270 15.59 -15.80 39.71
N PHE A 271 16.64 -16.57 39.96
CA PHE A 271 17.58 -16.31 41.06
C PHE A 271 16.86 -16.15 42.41
N GLY A 272 15.83 -16.97 42.65
CA GLY A 272 15.12 -17.06 43.94
C GLY A 272 14.10 -15.94 44.24
N LYS A 273 13.84 -15.01 43.31
CA LYS A 273 12.86 -13.93 43.49
C LYS A 273 12.13 -13.55 42.19
N PRO A 274 10.98 -12.86 42.25
CA PRO A 274 10.36 -12.27 41.06
C PRO A 274 11.36 -11.41 40.28
N ILE A 275 11.34 -11.49 38.95
CA ILE A 275 12.26 -10.70 38.12
C ILE A 275 12.01 -9.20 38.26
N ALA A 276 10.81 -8.76 38.68
CA ALA A 276 10.52 -7.37 39.05
C ALA A 276 11.42 -6.84 40.19
N ALA A 277 11.95 -7.72 41.04
CA ALA A 277 12.89 -7.35 42.11
C ALA A 277 14.36 -7.27 41.65
N GLN A 278 14.61 -7.43 40.35
CA GLN A 278 15.91 -7.17 39.72
C GLN A 278 15.91 -5.72 39.22
N GLN A 279 16.93 -4.94 39.61
CA GLN A 279 16.97 -3.51 39.35
C GLN A 279 16.90 -3.17 37.86
N SER A 280 17.55 -3.97 37.00
CA SER A 280 17.50 -3.80 35.54
C SER A 280 16.09 -3.92 34.95
N ILE A 281 15.24 -4.79 35.51
CA ILE A 281 13.84 -4.93 35.10
C ILE A 281 12.99 -3.80 35.68
N ALA A 282 13.20 -3.43 36.95
CA ALA A 282 12.50 -2.32 37.58
C ALA A 282 12.75 -0.99 36.85
N PHE A 283 13.99 -0.74 36.40
CA PHE A 283 14.33 0.44 35.59
C PHE A 283 13.59 0.47 34.26
N LYS A 284 13.56 -0.66 33.53
CA LYS A 284 12.77 -0.75 32.29
C LYS A 284 11.30 -0.42 32.52
N LEU A 285 10.69 -0.98 33.56
CA LEU A 285 9.29 -0.70 33.89
C LEU A 285 9.06 0.78 34.23
N ALA A 286 9.99 1.43 34.95
CA ALA A 286 9.91 2.85 35.26
C ALA A 286 10.04 3.73 33.99
N ASP A 287 10.96 3.40 33.10
CA ASP A 287 11.17 4.11 31.83
C ASP A 287 9.94 3.95 30.91
N MET A 288 9.41 2.73 30.78
CA MET A 288 8.19 2.44 30.03
C MET A 288 7.01 3.27 30.56
N ALA A 289 6.77 3.27 31.87
CA ALA A 289 5.69 4.03 32.48
C ALA A 289 5.81 5.54 32.23
N THR A 290 7.03 6.07 32.31
CA THR A 290 7.31 7.49 32.05
C THR A 290 7.02 7.85 30.60
N LYS A 291 7.51 7.05 29.64
CA LYS A 291 7.27 7.24 28.19
C LYS A 291 5.77 7.22 27.86
N LEU A 292 5.02 6.27 28.43
CA LEU A 292 3.57 6.18 28.26
C LEU A 292 2.85 7.43 28.80
N ARG A 293 3.28 7.96 29.95
CA ARG A 293 2.72 9.19 30.51
C ARG A 293 2.98 10.40 29.61
N CYS A 294 4.20 10.54 29.08
CA CYS A 294 4.56 11.61 28.15
C CYS A 294 3.73 11.55 26.87
N ALA A 295 3.61 10.36 26.26
CA ALA A 295 2.84 10.18 25.02
C ALA A 295 1.37 10.54 25.23
N ARG A 296 0.76 10.09 26.33
CA ARG A 296 -0.63 10.40 26.66
C ARG A 296 -0.89 11.90 26.80
N PHE A 297 0.04 12.65 27.38
CA PHE A 297 -0.08 14.11 27.47
C PHE A 297 -0.08 14.81 26.11
N LEU A 298 0.83 14.41 25.20
CA LEU A 298 0.86 14.99 23.85
C LEU A 298 -0.44 14.71 23.09
N ILE A 299 -0.96 13.49 23.19
CA ILE A 299 -2.21 13.08 22.53
C ILE A 299 -3.39 13.88 23.05
N TYR A 300 -3.53 13.97 24.37
CA TYR A 300 -4.69 14.62 24.99
C TYR A 300 -4.66 16.13 24.77
N SER A 301 -3.47 16.74 24.81
CA SER A 301 -3.31 18.15 24.47
C SER A 301 -3.70 18.44 23.01
N ALA A 302 -3.29 17.59 22.05
CA ALA A 302 -3.71 17.74 20.65
C ALA A 302 -5.22 17.55 20.46
N ALA A 303 -5.84 16.63 21.21
CA ALA A 303 -7.29 16.41 21.19
C ALA A 303 -8.06 17.62 21.74
N GLU A 304 -7.61 18.22 22.83
CA GLU A 304 -8.22 19.44 23.39
C GLU A 304 -8.10 20.63 22.45
N LEU A 305 -6.95 20.82 21.80
CA LEU A 305 -6.79 21.87 20.78
C LEU A 305 -7.78 21.69 19.62
N LYS A 306 -7.97 20.45 19.17
CA LYS A 306 -8.95 20.11 18.13
C LYS A 306 -10.38 20.43 18.58
N GLU A 307 -10.74 20.07 19.81
CA GLU A 307 -12.07 20.34 20.39
C GLU A 307 -12.35 21.85 20.47
N GLN A 308 -11.34 22.63 20.84
CA GLN A 308 -11.44 24.09 20.93
C GLN A 308 -11.32 24.81 19.58
N HIS A 309 -11.27 24.07 18.47
CA HIS A 309 -11.04 24.60 17.13
C HIS A 309 -9.76 25.45 16.99
N ALA A 310 -8.79 25.22 17.87
CA ALA A 310 -7.46 25.82 17.76
C ALA A 310 -6.62 25.09 16.69
N PRO A 311 -5.60 25.72 16.09
CA PRO A 311 -4.65 25.00 15.25
C PRO A 311 -3.99 23.86 16.03
N TYR A 312 -3.99 22.65 15.46
CA TYR A 312 -3.44 21.44 16.10
C TYR A 312 -2.58 20.59 15.16
N GLY A 313 -2.25 21.09 13.96
CA GLY A 313 -1.51 20.34 12.95
C GLY A 313 -0.09 19.94 13.39
N MET A 314 0.60 20.84 14.10
CA MET A 314 1.92 20.56 14.66
C MET A 314 1.85 19.58 15.84
N GLU A 315 0.91 19.80 16.75
CA GLU A 315 0.73 19.07 17.98
C GLU A 315 0.28 17.63 17.71
N SER A 316 -0.61 17.42 16.74
CA SER A 316 -0.99 16.09 16.27
C SER A 316 0.18 15.34 15.62
N ALA A 317 1.03 16.02 14.84
CA ALA A 317 2.23 15.43 14.26
C ALA A 317 3.26 15.04 15.34
N MET A 318 3.48 15.90 16.34
CA MET A 318 4.33 15.62 17.51
C MET A 318 3.79 14.41 18.29
N ALA A 319 2.49 14.39 18.59
CA ALA A 319 1.85 13.30 19.29
C ALA A 319 2.02 11.98 18.55
N LYS A 320 1.70 11.94 17.25
CA LYS A 320 1.80 10.71 16.44
C LYS A 320 3.24 10.22 16.31
N MET A 321 4.19 11.11 16.02
CA MET A 321 5.60 10.76 15.90
C MET A 321 6.13 10.19 17.22
N TYR A 322 5.95 10.93 18.32
CA TYR A 322 6.44 10.51 19.63
C TYR A 322 5.78 9.20 20.04
N ALA A 323 4.44 9.13 20.01
CA ALA A 323 3.65 7.96 20.43
C ALA A 323 4.02 6.67 19.69
N SER A 324 4.34 6.76 18.41
CA SER A 324 4.72 5.60 17.60
C SER A 324 6.19 5.17 17.81
N ASP A 325 7.11 6.12 17.98
CA ASP A 325 8.52 5.81 18.28
C ASP A 325 8.64 5.09 19.63
N ILE A 326 8.03 5.63 20.70
CA ILE A 326 8.11 4.94 22.02
C ILE A 326 7.23 3.69 22.10
N ALA A 327 6.20 3.53 21.26
CA ALA A 327 5.47 2.26 21.22
C ALA A 327 6.37 1.10 20.78
N LEU A 328 7.28 1.31 19.83
CA LEU A 328 8.29 0.32 19.46
C LEU A 328 9.27 0.04 20.59
N GLU A 329 9.74 1.09 21.29
CA GLU A 329 10.65 0.91 22.43
C GLU A 329 10.00 0.13 23.58
N VAL A 330 8.78 0.51 23.96
CA VAL A 330 8.02 -0.12 25.06
C VAL A 330 7.68 -1.57 24.71
N THR A 331 7.20 -1.84 23.50
CA THR A 331 6.89 -3.23 23.09
C THR A 331 8.16 -4.09 22.98
N ASN A 332 9.29 -3.52 22.53
CA ASN A 332 10.58 -4.20 22.53
C ASN A 332 11.04 -4.58 23.95
N ASP A 333 10.97 -3.64 24.89
CA ASP A 333 11.32 -3.91 26.29
C ASP A 333 10.36 -4.89 26.95
N ALA A 334 9.06 -4.82 26.64
CA ALA A 334 8.06 -5.78 27.10
C ALA A 334 8.39 -7.21 26.63
N LEU A 335 8.78 -7.36 25.37
CA LEU A 335 9.25 -8.64 24.79
C LEU A 335 10.52 -9.11 25.52
N GLN A 336 11.49 -8.21 25.71
CA GLN A 336 12.75 -8.53 26.40
C GLN A 336 12.54 -8.98 27.85
N ILE A 337 11.58 -8.38 28.58
CA ILE A 337 11.19 -8.78 29.95
C ILE A 337 10.59 -10.20 29.97
N HIS A 338 9.85 -10.58 28.92
CA HIS A 338 9.34 -11.94 28.77
C HIS A 338 10.43 -12.97 28.38
N GLY A 339 11.58 -12.50 27.88
CA GLY A 339 12.67 -13.35 27.43
C GLY A 339 12.23 -14.27 26.29
N GLY A 340 12.71 -15.53 26.30
CA GLY A 340 12.40 -16.49 25.24
C GLY A 340 10.89 -16.72 25.01
N SER A 341 10.08 -16.66 26.07
CA SER A 341 8.62 -16.79 25.95
C SER A 341 8.04 -15.66 25.10
N GLY A 342 8.53 -14.44 25.26
CA GLY A 342 8.04 -13.25 24.53
C GLY A 342 8.25 -13.31 23.02
N TYR A 343 9.11 -14.20 22.54
CA TYR A 343 9.35 -14.41 21.10
C TYR A 343 8.41 -15.43 20.46
N LEU A 344 7.65 -16.18 21.27
CA LEU A 344 6.74 -17.20 20.78
C LEU A 344 5.43 -16.57 20.27
N LYS A 345 4.96 -17.06 19.12
CA LYS A 345 3.63 -16.73 18.62
C LYS A 345 2.57 -17.09 19.65
N GLY A 346 1.59 -16.22 19.82
CA GLY A 346 0.51 -16.35 20.80
C GLY A 346 0.75 -15.62 22.12
N MET A 347 1.94 -15.05 22.33
CA MET A 347 2.16 -14.09 23.40
C MET A 347 1.71 -12.69 22.98
N GLU A 348 0.96 -12.03 23.86
CA GLU A 348 0.42 -10.68 23.64
C GLU A 348 1.51 -9.66 23.29
N VAL A 349 2.67 -9.75 23.95
CA VAL A 349 3.81 -8.83 23.71
C VAL A 349 4.44 -8.99 22.32
N GLU A 350 4.43 -10.21 21.76
CA GLU A 350 4.91 -10.47 20.40
C GLU A 350 3.98 -9.82 19.37
N ARG A 351 2.66 -9.98 19.56
CA ARG A 351 1.65 -9.34 18.72
C ARG A 351 1.74 -7.82 18.83
N ALA A 352 1.80 -7.28 20.04
CA ALA A 352 1.92 -5.85 20.27
C ALA A 352 3.16 -5.24 19.59
N TYR A 353 4.31 -5.95 19.59
CA TYR A 353 5.51 -5.51 18.87
C TYR A 353 5.30 -5.41 17.35
N ARG A 354 4.66 -6.41 16.74
CA ARG A 354 4.31 -6.38 15.31
C ARG A 354 3.32 -5.27 15.00
N ASP A 355 2.32 -5.08 15.86
CA ASP A 355 1.28 -4.06 15.71
C ASP A 355 1.83 -2.66 15.87
N ALA A 356 2.76 -2.43 16.81
CA ALA A 356 3.37 -1.12 17.02
C ALA A 356 4.11 -0.62 15.76
N LYS A 357 4.70 -1.52 14.97
CA LYS A 357 5.54 -1.11 13.83
C LYS A 357 4.80 -0.33 12.76
N ILE A 358 3.54 -0.66 12.48
CA ILE A 358 2.77 0.05 11.45
C ILE A 358 2.50 1.52 11.84
N THR A 359 2.48 1.82 13.13
CA THR A 359 2.19 3.17 13.64
C THR A 359 3.27 4.17 13.26
N THR A 360 4.50 3.75 12.98
CA THR A 360 5.57 4.64 12.48
C THR A 360 5.45 4.94 10.98
N LEU A 361 4.58 4.23 10.25
CA LEU A 361 4.52 4.24 8.78
C LEU A 361 3.28 4.95 8.23
N TYR A 362 2.09 4.56 8.65
CA TYR A 362 0.85 5.09 8.06
C TYR A 362 0.42 6.44 8.65
N GLU A 363 -0.57 7.08 8.01
CA GLU A 363 -1.02 8.45 8.32
C GLU A 363 0.13 9.48 8.30
N GLY A 364 1.10 9.20 7.43
CA GLY A 364 2.38 9.90 7.31
C GLY A 364 3.45 9.21 8.15
N THR A 365 4.56 8.82 7.52
CA THR A 365 5.70 8.24 8.22
C THR A 365 6.26 9.21 9.25
N ASN A 366 7.05 8.72 10.21
CA ASN A 366 7.64 9.61 11.21
C ASN A 366 8.60 10.64 10.59
N GLU A 367 9.16 10.40 9.41
CA GLU A 367 9.88 11.42 8.61
C GLU A 367 8.93 12.52 8.14
N ILE A 368 7.75 12.15 7.63
CA ILE A 368 6.73 13.12 7.23
C ILE A 368 6.21 13.93 8.42
N GLN A 369 6.05 13.31 9.59
CA GLN A 369 5.70 14.06 10.80
C GLN A 369 6.77 15.11 11.14
N ARG A 370 8.06 14.76 11.03
CA ARG A 370 9.17 15.70 11.22
C ARG A 370 9.13 16.84 10.18
N VAL A 371 8.78 16.55 8.93
CA VAL A 371 8.57 17.58 7.90
C VAL A 371 7.44 18.54 8.27
N VAL A 372 6.31 18.02 8.77
CA VAL A 372 5.17 18.84 9.22
C VAL A 372 5.58 19.72 10.40
N ILE A 373 6.22 19.16 11.42
CA ILE A 373 6.70 19.90 12.60
C ILE A 373 7.69 20.98 12.19
N ALA A 374 8.70 20.64 11.38
CA ALA A 374 9.68 21.59 10.89
C ALA A 374 9.04 22.71 10.08
N SER A 375 8.03 22.40 9.25
CA SER A 375 7.30 23.40 8.46
C SER A 375 6.52 24.39 9.34
N HIS A 376 5.97 23.93 10.46
CA HIS A 376 5.30 24.83 11.43
C HIS A 376 6.29 25.70 12.20
N LEU A 377 7.48 25.17 12.56
CA LEU A 377 8.50 25.90 13.31
C LEU A 377 9.23 26.94 12.45
N LEU A 378 9.59 26.57 11.21
CA LEU A 378 10.41 27.39 10.31
C LEU A 378 9.54 28.29 9.40
N GLY A 379 8.26 27.96 9.22
CA GLY A 379 7.40 28.58 8.23
C GLY A 379 7.86 28.30 6.79
N ARG A 380 7.33 29.07 5.83
CA ARG A 380 7.86 29.07 4.46
C ARG A 380 9.13 29.90 4.43
N LEU A 381 10.28 29.25 4.54
CA LEU A 381 11.55 29.88 4.16
C LEU A 381 11.41 30.34 2.70
N GLY A 382 11.62 31.64 2.45
CA GLY A 382 11.45 32.23 1.13
C GLY A 382 12.26 31.44 0.10
N LYS A 383 11.65 31.06 -1.02
CA LYS A 383 12.40 30.53 -2.15
C LYS A 383 13.42 31.59 -2.54
N SER A 384 14.71 31.26 -2.49
CA SER A 384 15.71 32.03 -3.23
C SER A 384 15.21 32.13 -4.68
N SER A 385 15.21 33.33 -5.22
CA SER A 385 14.68 33.70 -6.53
C SER A 385 15.54 33.14 -7.68
N GLY A 386 15.68 31.82 -7.75
CA GLY A 386 16.49 31.13 -8.76
C GLY A 386 16.22 29.64 -8.92
N GLY A 387 15.34 29.02 -8.12
CA GLY A 387 14.96 27.63 -8.33
C GLY A 387 13.82 27.52 -9.35
N GLU A 388 14.14 27.13 -10.58
CA GLU A 388 13.17 26.74 -11.60
C GLU A 388 12.07 25.85 -11.02
N SER A 389 10.85 25.98 -11.55
CA SER A 389 9.72 25.13 -11.17
C SER A 389 10.18 23.68 -11.17
N ARG A 390 9.96 22.95 -10.07
CA ARG A 390 10.10 21.50 -10.06
C ARG A 390 9.35 20.99 -11.28
N SER A 391 10.11 20.52 -12.26
CA SER A 391 9.58 19.93 -13.48
C SER A 391 8.58 18.87 -13.04
N ALA A 392 7.46 18.78 -13.76
CA ALA A 392 6.48 17.74 -13.55
C ALA A 392 7.23 16.41 -13.42
N ALA A 393 7.14 15.77 -12.25
CA ALA A 393 7.82 14.50 -12.00
C ALA A 393 7.49 13.58 -13.18
N LYS A 394 8.50 13.24 -13.98
CA LYS A 394 8.32 12.34 -15.11
C LYS A 394 7.66 11.07 -14.58
N LYS A 395 6.59 10.61 -15.23
CA LYS A 395 5.93 9.35 -14.88
C LYS A 395 7.00 8.26 -14.73
N PRO A 396 7.02 7.50 -13.63
CA PRO A 396 8.06 6.51 -13.40
C PRO A 396 8.09 5.52 -14.57
N ALA A 397 9.30 5.22 -15.05
CA ALA A 397 9.49 4.24 -16.10
C ALA A 397 8.91 2.88 -15.66
N PRO A 398 8.40 2.03 -16.58
CA PRO A 398 7.95 0.70 -16.21
C PRO A 398 9.07 -0.06 -15.48
N ILE A 399 8.74 -0.79 -14.41
CA ILE A 399 9.71 -1.60 -13.62
C ILE A 399 10.47 -2.57 -14.52
N THR A 400 9.81 -3.06 -15.56
CA THR A 400 10.40 -3.98 -16.53
C THR A 400 11.21 -3.29 -17.63
N GLY A 401 11.44 -1.98 -17.56
CA GLY A 401 12.07 -1.18 -18.62
C GLY A 401 11.14 -0.88 -19.79
N ILE A 402 11.71 -0.44 -20.92
CA ILE A 402 10.97 -0.13 -22.15
C ILE A 402 10.32 -1.41 -22.70
N ARG A 403 9.05 -1.29 -23.09
CA ARG A 403 8.19 -2.36 -23.62
C ARG A 403 7.39 -1.83 -24.80
N LYS A 404 6.95 -2.73 -25.70
CA LYS A 404 6.14 -2.38 -26.87
C LYS A 404 4.76 -1.80 -26.52
N LYS A 405 4.16 -2.24 -25.41
CA LYS A 405 2.86 -1.77 -24.88
C LYS A 405 1.70 -1.87 -25.89
N THR A 406 1.73 -2.87 -26.76
CA THR A 406 0.62 -3.14 -27.69
C THR A 406 -0.48 -3.91 -26.96
N ILE A 407 -1.60 -3.27 -26.67
CA ILE A 407 -2.75 -3.89 -26.01
C ILE A 407 -3.87 -4.10 -27.02
N PHE A 408 -4.24 -5.35 -27.28
CA PHE A 408 -5.31 -5.74 -28.19
C PHE A 408 -6.64 -5.55 -27.45
N ARG A 409 -7.37 -4.48 -27.79
CA ARG A 409 -8.66 -4.10 -27.17
C ARG A 409 -9.85 -4.19 -28.11
N GLU A 410 -9.59 -4.19 -29.41
CA GLU A 410 -10.60 -4.18 -30.48
C GLU A 410 -10.83 -5.60 -31.00
N GLY A 411 -12.01 -5.86 -31.53
CA GLY A 411 -12.42 -7.19 -31.97
C GLY A 411 -12.87 -8.11 -30.82
N ASP A 412 -13.37 -9.29 -31.20
CA ASP A 412 -13.70 -10.35 -30.24
C ASP A 412 -12.43 -11.07 -29.74
N ALA A 413 -12.61 -11.97 -28.76
CA ALA A 413 -11.52 -12.74 -28.17
C ALA A 413 -10.68 -13.51 -29.21
N ALA A 414 -11.31 -14.04 -30.27
CA ALA A 414 -10.64 -14.80 -31.31
C ALA A 414 -9.72 -13.90 -32.16
N GLN A 415 -10.20 -12.72 -32.54
CA GLN A 415 -9.40 -11.74 -33.27
C GLN A 415 -8.21 -11.25 -32.44
N GLN A 416 -8.43 -10.92 -31.17
CA GLN A 416 -7.37 -10.49 -30.26
C GLN A 416 -6.27 -11.56 -30.09
N VAL A 417 -6.66 -12.84 -30.00
CA VAL A 417 -5.73 -13.96 -29.95
C VAL A 417 -4.97 -14.11 -31.27
N ALA A 418 -5.64 -14.02 -32.41
CA ALA A 418 -4.99 -14.10 -33.72
C ALA A 418 -3.92 -13.01 -33.90
N ASP A 419 -4.23 -11.77 -33.50
CA ASP A 419 -3.30 -10.64 -33.58
C ASP A 419 -2.10 -10.83 -32.65
N LEU A 420 -2.31 -11.34 -31.44
CA LEU A 420 -1.24 -11.68 -30.50
C LEU A 420 -0.31 -12.76 -31.08
N VAL A 421 -0.87 -13.85 -31.64
CA VAL A 421 -0.09 -14.94 -32.23
C VAL A 421 0.70 -14.45 -33.44
N ALA A 422 0.10 -13.62 -34.30
CA ALA A 422 0.79 -13.02 -35.44
C ALA A 422 1.97 -12.13 -34.97
N ALA A 423 1.78 -11.35 -33.90
CA ALA A 423 2.84 -10.53 -33.33
C ALA A 423 3.99 -11.36 -32.74
N LEU A 424 3.69 -12.45 -32.01
CA LEU A 424 4.70 -13.34 -31.44
C LEU A 424 5.51 -14.06 -32.54
N LYS A 425 4.86 -14.53 -33.61
CA LYS A 425 5.54 -15.14 -34.76
C LYS A 425 6.41 -14.11 -35.50
N LYS A 426 5.93 -12.87 -35.66
CA LYS A 426 6.70 -11.77 -36.25
C LYS A 426 7.96 -11.44 -35.45
N ASP A 427 7.90 -11.60 -34.12
CA ASP A 427 9.03 -11.43 -33.22
C ASP A 427 10.04 -12.59 -33.27
N GLY A 428 9.71 -13.69 -33.95
CA GLY A 428 10.58 -14.87 -34.09
C GLY A 428 10.40 -15.91 -33.00
N HIS A 429 9.31 -15.90 -32.24
CA HIS A 429 9.01 -16.97 -31.28
C HIS A 429 8.60 -18.26 -32.03
N ASP A 430 9.37 -19.32 -31.85
CA ASP A 430 9.11 -20.65 -32.45
C ASP A 430 8.49 -21.60 -31.42
N PHE A 431 7.23 -21.95 -31.63
CA PHE A 431 6.50 -22.84 -30.74
C PHE A 431 6.68 -24.33 -31.07
N SER A 432 7.48 -24.72 -32.06
CA SER A 432 7.68 -26.14 -32.42
C SER A 432 8.58 -26.92 -31.44
N VAL A 433 9.40 -26.21 -30.66
CA VAL A 433 10.28 -26.76 -29.61
C VAL A 433 9.73 -26.49 -28.21
N GLY A 434 10.15 -27.27 -27.21
CA GLY A 434 9.72 -27.06 -25.84
C GLY A 434 10.64 -27.59 -24.75
N ILE A 435 10.39 -27.10 -23.53
CA ILE A 435 11.02 -27.56 -22.29
C ILE A 435 10.00 -28.26 -21.37
N PRO A 436 10.43 -29.15 -20.46
CA PRO A 436 9.57 -29.72 -19.43
C PRO A 436 8.92 -28.64 -18.56
N MET A 437 7.63 -28.80 -18.24
CA MET A 437 6.87 -27.83 -17.44
C MET A 437 7.48 -27.59 -16.04
N ASP A 438 8.19 -28.57 -15.51
CA ASP A 438 8.87 -28.53 -14.21
C ASP A 438 10.29 -27.97 -14.27
N THR A 439 10.75 -27.48 -15.42
CA THR A 439 12.05 -26.83 -15.55
C THR A 439 12.16 -25.65 -14.56
N PRO A 440 13.26 -25.48 -13.81
CA PRO A 440 13.42 -24.36 -12.88
C PRO A 440 13.27 -23.00 -13.59
N ILE A 441 12.55 -22.07 -12.98
CA ILE A 441 12.27 -20.73 -13.57
C ILE A 441 13.53 -20.01 -14.09
N PRO A 442 14.68 -20.02 -13.37
CA PRO A 442 15.89 -19.35 -13.87
C PRO A 442 16.55 -20.02 -15.07
N GLN A 443 16.22 -21.28 -15.36
CA GLN A 443 16.75 -22.07 -16.46
C GLN A 443 15.79 -22.16 -17.64
N ALA A 444 14.55 -21.71 -17.46
CA ALA A 444 13.51 -21.81 -18.47
C ALA A 444 13.71 -20.75 -19.56
N GLU A 445 13.65 -21.18 -20.82
CA GLU A 445 13.55 -20.24 -21.96
C GLU A 445 12.20 -19.52 -21.97
N ARG A 446 11.13 -20.21 -21.56
CA ARG A 446 9.76 -19.70 -21.58
C ARG A 446 9.03 -20.07 -20.31
N VAL A 447 8.22 -19.16 -19.80
CA VAL A 447 7.37 -19.40 -18.64
C VAL A 447 5.95 -18.95 -18.92
N VAL A 448 4.98 -19.83 -18.69
CA VAL A 448 3.57 -19.47 -18.58
C VAL A 448 3.23 -19.45 -17.09
N SER A 449 2.79 -18.29 -16.60
CA SER A 449 2.62 -18.06 -15.18
C SER A 449 1.18 -17.79 -14.80
N ALA A 450 0.73 -18.52 -13.77
CA ALA A 450 -0.58 -18.38 -13.16
C ALA A 450 -0.64 -17.22 -12.16
N GLY A 451 -1.58 -16.31 -12.38
CA GLY A 451 -1.98 -15.26 -11.46
C GLY A 451 -3.26 -15.59 -10.73
N LYS A 452 -3.59 -14.80 -9.71
CA LYS A 452 -4.85 -14.97 -8.97
C LYS A 452 -6.10 -14.78 -9.86
N GLY A 453 -5.98 -14.01 -10.94
CA GLY A 453 -7.04 -13.79 -11.91
C GLY A 453 -7.53 -15.05 -12.63
N ILE A 454 -6.84 -16.19 -12.51
CA ILE A 454 -7.34 -17.48 -13.02
C ILE A 454 -8.52 -18.05 -12.23
N GLY A 455 -8.78 -17.56 -11.01
CA GLY A 455 -9.90 -18.04 -10.20
C GLY A 455 -9.65 -19.40 -9.54
N GLU A 456 -10.58 -20.35 -9.75
CA GLU A 456 -10.59 -21.65 -9.07
C GLU A 456 -9.43 -22.56 -9.51
N LYS A 457 -9.01 -23.48 -8.63
CA LYS A 457 -7.90 -24.41 -8.91
C LYS A 457 -8.10 -25.22 -10.20
N LYS A 458 -9.33 -25.53 -10.59
CA LYS A 458 -9.64 -26.25 -11.84
C LYS A 458 -9.12 -25.52 -13.10
N ASN A 459 -9.05 -24.19 -13.06
CA ASN A 459 -8.60 -23.35 -14.16
C ASN A 459 -7.07 -23.39 -14.35
N MET A 460 -6.32 -23.96 -13.39
CA MET A 460 -4.89 -24.26 -13.60
C MET A 460 -4.67 -25.15 -14.83
N LYS A 461 -5.62 -26.02 -15.16
CA LYS A 461 -5.55 -26.86 -16.37
C LYS A 461 -5.43 -26.03 -17.65
N LEU A 462 -6.01 -24.83 -17.68
CA LEU A 462 -5.90 -23.91 -18.82
C LEU A 462 -4.45 -23.39 -18.95
N VAL A 463 -3.85 -23.02 -17.83
CA VAL A 463 -2.46 -22.55 -17.76
C VAL A 463 -1.48 -23.68 -18.11
N GLU A 464 -1.72 -24.90 -17.60
CA GLU A 464 -0.94 -26.10 -17.92
C GLU A 464 -1.05 -26.48 -19.40
N SER A 465 -2.25 -26.41 -19.98
CA SER A 465 -2.47 -26.68 -21.40
C SER A 465 -1.75 -25.67 -22.27
N LEU A 466 -1.80 -24.38 -21.91
CA LEU A 466 -1.06 -23.35 -22.61
C LEU A 466 0.46 -23.52 -22.44
N ALA A 467 0.95 -23.85 -21.24
CA ALA A 467 2.37 -24.11 -21.00
C ALA A 467 2.87 -25.26 -21.89
N LYS A 468 2.08 -26.34 -22.02
CA LYS A 468 2.38 -27.45 -22.92
C LYS A 468 2.38 -27.02 -24.39
N ALA A 469 1.36 -26.28 -24.83
CA ALA A 469 1.26 -25.79 -26.22
C ALA A 469 2.39 -24.83 -26.59
N VAL A 470 2.91 -24.05 -25.64
CA VAL A 470 4.01 -23.08 -25.86
C VAL A 470 5.40 -23.72 -25.68
N GLY A 471 5.46 -24.92 -25.10
CA GLY A 471 6.70 -25.58 -24.73
C GLY A 471 7.43 -24.87 -23.59
N ALA A 472 6.69 -24.46 -22.55
CA ALA A 472 7.17 -23.58 -21.47
C ALA A 472 7.13 -24.25 -20.09
N ALA A 473 7.97 -23.75 -19.19
CA ALA A 473 7.88 -24.05 -17.77
C ALA A 473 6.63 -23.39 -17.16
N ILE A 474 6.07 -24.01 -16.12
CA ILE A 474 4.98 -23.42 -15.35
C ILE A 474 5.53 -22.55 -14.23
N GLY A 475 5.00 -21.34 -14.12
CA GLY A 475 5.30 -20.43 -13.03
C GLY A 475 4.03 -19.96 -12.33
N SER A 476 4.21 -19.13 -11.30
CA SER A 476 3.11 -18.49 -10.61
C SER A 476 3.47 -17.13 -10.04
N SER A 477 2.43 -16.36 -9.74
CA SER A 477 2.49 -15.24 -8.80
C SER A 477 2.56 -15.73 -7.34
N ARG A 478 2.87 -14.81 -6.42
CA ARG A 478 2.90 -15.08 -4.96
C ARG A 478 1.58 -15.63 -4.43
N PRO A 479 0.40 -15.03 -4.71
CA PRO A 479 -0.86 -15.53 -4.16
C PRO A 479 -1.17 -16.97 -4.59
N VAL A 480 -0.81 -17.35 -5.82
CA VAL A 480 -1.06 -18.70 -6.35
C VAL A 480 -0.21 -19.76 -5.63
N ALA A 481 1.02 -19.42 -5.24
CA ALA A 481 1.92 -20.33 -4.55
C ALA A 481 1.75 -20.34 -3.03
N GLU A 482 1.67 -19.17 -2.39
CA GLU A 482 1.64 -19.03 -0.92
C GLU A 482 0.23 -19.19 -0.35
N THR A 483 -0.73 -18.45 -0.92
CA THR A 483 -2.08 -18.33 -0.35
C THR A 483 -2.99 -19.44 -0.85
N LEU A 484 -3.09 -19.59 -2.18
CA LEU A 484 -3.98 -20.56 -2.82
C LEU A 484 -3.37 -21.98 -2.85
N LYS A 485 -2.04 -22.08 -2.78
CA LYS A 485 -1.28 -23.34 -2.83
C LYS A 485 -1.65 -24.20 -4.04
N TYR A 486 -1.90 -23.56 -5.19
CA TYR A 486 -2.16 -24.27 -6.44
C TYR A 486 -0.88 -24.85 -7.01
N LEU A 487 0.24 -24.15 -6.82
CA LEU A 487 1.59 -24.57 -7.19
C LEU A 487 2.54 -24.44 -5.99
N PRO A 488 3.64 -25.21 -5.94
CA PRO A 488 4.64 -25.07 -4.89
C PRO A 488 5.38 -23.73 -4.95
N LEU A 489 5.92 -23.30 -3.80
CA LEU A 489 6.67 -22.04 -3.64
C LEU A 489 7.81 -21.85 -4.64
N ASN A 490 8.46 -22.94 -5.08
CA ASN A 490 9.53 -22.89 -6.06
C ASN A 490 9.07 -22.57 -7.50
N ARG A 491 7.76 -22.33 -7.71
CA ARG A 491 7.20 -21.82 -8.97
C ARG A 491 6.90 -20.33 -8.93
N TYR A 492 7.01 -19.69 -7.75
CA TYR A 492 6.76 -18.26 -7.61
C TYR A 492 7.86 -17.43 -8.28
N VAL A 493 7.50 -16.75 -9.37
CA VAL A 493 8.38 -15.84 -10.12
C VAL A 493 8.48 -14.49 -9.39
N GLY A 494 9.71 -14.10 -9.06
CA GLY A 494 10.01 -12.89 -8.28
C GLY A 494 10.41 -13.15 -6.82
N MET A 495 10.42 -14.40 -6.36
CA MET A 495 11.08 -14.76 -5.10
C MET A 495 12.60 -14.55 -5.24
N SER A 496 13.31 -14.29 -4.13
CA SER A 496 14.78 -14.19 -4.16
C SER A 496 15.39 -15.46 -4.76
N GLY A 497 16.27 -15.33 -5.76
CA GLY A 497 16.83 -16.47 -6.52
C GLY A 497 15.92 -17.06 -7.60
N GLN A 498 14.70 -16.55 -7.80
CA GLN A 498 13.70 -17.04 -8.76
C GLN A 498 13.28 -15.94 -9.75
N LYS A 499 14.28 -15.36 -10.43
CA LYS A 499 14.06 -14.42 -11.53
C LYS A 499 13.96 -15.16 -12.85
N PHE A 500 13.09 -14.71 -13.73
CA PHE A 500 12.98 -15.20 -15.09
C PHE A 500 13.75 -14.27 -16.03
N THR A 501 14.71 -14.84 -16.75
CA THR A 501 15.56 -14.15 -17.73
C THR A 501 15.42 -14.74 -19.12
N GLY A 502 14.40 -15.58 -19.37
CA GLY A 502 14.16 -16.21 -20.66
C GLY A 502 13.54 -15.28 -21.71
N ASN A 503 13.17 -15.87 -22.85
CA ASN A 503 12.69 -15.15 -24.03
C ASN A 503 11.21 -14.76 -23.93
N LEU A 504 10.36 -15.63 -23.40
CA LEU A 504 8.91 -15.41 -23.39
C LEU A 504 8.30 -15.64 -22.00
N TYR A 505 7.68 -14.61 -21.47
CA TYR A 505 6.88 -14.68 -20.25
C TYR A 505 5.41 -14.42 -20.56
N ILE A 506 4.52 -15.38 -20.29
CA ILE A 506 3.07 -15.22 -20.46
C ILE A 506 2.40 -15.15 -19.09
N ALA A 507 1.91 -13.98 -18.73
CA ALA A 507 1.27 -13.68 -17.45
C ALA A 507 -0.25 -13.87 -17.57
N CYS A 508 -0.79 -14.96 -17.01
CA CYS A 508 -2.21 -15.31 -17.08
C CYS A 508 -2.93 -14.91 -15.79
N GLY A 509 -3.73 -13.85 -15.80
CA GLY A 509 -4.46 -13.37 -14.63
C GLY A 509 -3.58 -12.74 -13.55
N ILE A 510 -2.36 -12.30 -13.89
CA ILE A 510 -1.42 -11.65 -12.96
C ILE A 510 -1.67 -10.14 -12.97
N SER A 511 -1.83 -9.51 -11.80
CA SER A 511 -2.03 -8.06 -11.72
C SER A 511 -0.75 -7.27 -11.98
N GLY A 512 0.41 -7.76 -11.54
CA GLY A 512 1.70 -7.10 -11.68
C GLY A 512 2.20 -6.43 -10.40
N ALA A 513 2.12 -7.11 -9.26
CA ALA A 513 2.75 -6.64 -8.02
C ALA A 513 4.26 -6.38 -8.22
N SER A 514 4.80 -5.32 -7.61
CA SER A 514 6.17 -4.84 -7.86
C SER A 514 7.25 -5.92 -7.75
N GLN A 515 7.15 -6.82 -6.77
CA GLN A 515 8.10 -7.92 -6.59
C GLN A 515 8.08 -8.90 -7.77
N HIS A 516 6.90 -9.18 -8.31
CA HIS A 516 6.74 -10.06 -9.47
C HIS A 516 7.29 -9.39 -10.73
N LEU A 517 7.02 -8.09 -10.93
CA LEU A 517 7.57 -7.31 -12.04
C LEU A 517 9.10 -7.26 -12.01
N LYS A 518 9.71 -7.08 -10.83
CA LYS A 518 11.17 -7.19 -10.63
C LYS A 518 11.69 -8.59 -10.98
N GLY A 519 10.88 -9.63 -10.76
CA GLY A 519 11.19 -11.02 -11.12
C GLY A 519 11.25 -11.29 -12.63
N ILE A 520 10.60 -10.47 -13.45
CA ILE A 520 10.53 -10.62 -14.91
C ILE A 520 11.17 -9.44 -15.66
N LYS A 521 11.91 -8.58 -14.96
CA LYS A 521 12.54 -7.37 -15.54
C LYS A 521 13.39 -7.69 -16.78
N ASP A 522 14.06 -8.84 -16.76
CA ASP A 522 15.01 -9.27 -17.79
C ASP A 522 14.40 -10.23 -18.82
N ALA A 523 13.09 -10.44 -18.78
CA ALA A 523 12.36 -11.15 -19.83
C ALA A 523 12.47 -10.38 -21.16
N SER A 524 12.70 -11.10 -22.26
CA SER A 524 12.80 -10.46 -23.59
C SER A 524 11.43 -9.97 -24.07
N THR A 525 10.41 -10.83 -23.95
CA THR A 525 9.01 -10.52 -24.29
C THR A 525 8.10 -10.87 -23.12
N ILE A 526 7.23 -9.94 -22.74
CA ILE A 526 6.18 -10.14 -21.73
C ILE A 526 4.81 -10.02 -22.39
N VAL A 527 3.99 -11.06 -22.25
CA VAL A 527 2.58 -11.10 -22.64
C VAL A 527 1.71 -11.05 -21.39
N ALA A 528 0.69 -10.19 -21.37
CA ALA A 528 -0.23 -10.06 -20.24
C ALA A 528 -1.68 -10.32 -20.64
N ILE A 529 -2.37 -11.21 -19.91
CA ILE A 529 -3.79 -11.50 -20.12
C ILE A 529 -4.49 -11.27 -18.78
N ASN A 530 -5.36 -10.27 -18.70
CA ASN A 530 -6.06 -9.94 -17.45
C ASN A 530 -7.38 -9.22 -17.73
N LYS A 531 -8.44 -9.60 -17.02
CA LYS A 531 -9.75 -8.93 -17.09
C LYS A 531 -9.71 -7.47 -16.61
N ASN A 532 -8.82 -7.15 -15.66
CA ASN A 532 -8.66 -5.79 -15.16
C ASN A 532 -7.72 -5.01 -16.08
N GLY A 533 -8.28 -4.21 -16.99
CA GLY A 533 -7.51 -3.37 -17.93
C GLY A 533 -6.59 -2.33 -17.28
N ASN A 534 -6.75 -2.05 -15.99
CA ASN A 534 -5.89 -1.15 -15.21
C ASN A 534 -4.79 -1.90 -14.45
N ALA A 535 -4.68 -3.22 -14.59
CA ALA A 535 -3.66 -4.02 -13.93
C ALA A 535 -2.24 -3.50 -14.26
N PRO A 536 -1.36 -3.28 -13.25
CA PRO A 536 0.00 -2.80 -13.46
C PRO A 536 0.83 -3.58 -14.50
N ILE A 537 0.54 -4.86 -14.70
CA ILE A 537 1.20 -5.71 -15.70
C ILE A 537 1.10 -5.13 -17.11
N PHE A 538 0.00 -4.46 -17.48
CA PHE A 538 -0.19 -3.89 -18.81
C PHE A 538 0.74 -2.71 -19.10
N LYS A 539 1.16 -1.97 -18.06
CA LYS A 539 2.20 -0.94 -18.18
C LYS A 539 3.61 -1.54 -18.38
N ASN A 540 3.76 -2.84 -18.08
CA ASN A 540 5.03 -3.58 -18.00
C ASN A 540 5.10 -4.75 -19.00
N CYS A 541 4.19 -4.83 -19.97
CA CYS A 541 4.17 -5.89 -20.99
C CYS A 541 4.46 -5.34 -22.39
N ASP A 542 4.97 -6.22 -23.26
CA ASP A 542 5.12 -5.94 -24.68
C ASP A 542 3.78 -6.08 -25.40
N TYR A 543 3.05 -7.15 -25.08
CA TYR A 543 1.74 -7.46 -25.63
C TYR A 543 0.73 -7.72 -24.52
N GLY A 544 -0.53 -7.37 -24.72
CA GLY A 544 -1.56 -7.77 -23.78
C GLY A 544 -2.97 -7.83 -24.34
N ILE A 545 -3.81 -8.63 -23.68
CA ILE A 545 -5.23 -8.80 -23.96
C ILE A 545 -6.01 -8.47 -22.68
N VAL A 546 -6.96 -7.54 -22.77
CA VAL A 546 -7.89 -7.23 -21.67
C VAL A 546 -9.13 -8.10 -21.84
N GLY A 547 -9.16 -9.26 -21.18
CA GLY A 547 -10.21 -10.25 -21.35
C GLY A 547 -10.21 -11.32 -20.26
N ASP A 548 -11.26 -12.15 -20.24
CA ASP A 548 -11.35 -13.27 -19.31
C ASP A 548 -10.36 -14.37 -19.71
N VAL A 549 -9.58 -14.86 -18.76
CA VAL A 549 -8.63 -15.96 -18.97
C VAL A 549 -9.34 -17.26 -19.35
N GLU A 550 -10.57 -17.49 -18.88
CA GLU A 550 -11.34 -18.68 -19.26
C GLU A 550 -11.74 -18.67 -20.74
N GLU A 551 -11.86 -17.49 -21.35
CA GLU A 551 -12.17 -17.31 -22.77
C GLU A 551 -10.90 -17.26 -23.62
N ILE A 552 -9.89 -16.49 -23.18
CA ILE A 552 -8.68 -16.23 -23.96
C ILE A 552 -7.73 -17.44 -23.98
N LEU A 553 -7.52 -18.13 -22.86
CA LEU A 553 -6.48 -19.18 -22.79
C LEU A 553 -6.79 -20.40 -23.68
N PRO A 554 -8.04 -20.91 -23.80
CA PRO A 554 -8.36 -22.00 -24.73
C PRO A 554 -8.06 -21.63 -26.18
N LEU A 555 -8.47 -20.43 -26.61
CA LEU A 555 -8.23 -19.93 -27.96
C LEU A 555 -6.74 -19.79 -28.26
N LEU A 556 -5.99 -19.22 -27.31
CA LEU A 556 -4.55 -19.06 -27.43
C LEU A 556 -3.80 -20.41 -27.46
N THR A 557 -4.26 -21.37 -26.65
CA THR A 557 -3.72 -22.74 -26.64
C THR A 557 -3.88 -23.39 -28.00
N ALA A 558 -5.10 -23.35 -28.56
CA ALA A 558 -5.39 -23.94 -29.88
C ALA A 558 -4.58 -23.28 -31.01
N ALA A 559 -4.32 -21.97 -30.92
CA ALA A 559 -3.58 -21.23 -31.94
C ALA A 559 -2.05 -21.43 -31.88
N LEU A 560 -1.51 -21.82 -30.73
CA LEU A 560 -0.06 -22.01 -30.49
C LEU A 560 0.35 -23.50 -30.46
N ASP A 561 -0.60 -24.41 -30.33
CA ASP A 561 -0.30 -25.84 -30.37
C ASP A 561 0.20 -26.26 -31.76
N SER A 562 1.36 -26.90 -31.78
CA SER A 562 2.01 -27.39 -33.00
C SER A 562 2.09 -28.92 -33.01
N GLY A 563 1.42 -29.59 -32.06
CA GLY A 563 1.54 -31.03 -31.84
C GLY A 563 2.75 -31.40 -30.98
N GLU A 564 3.42 -32.50 -31.32
CA GLU A 564 4.57 -33.01 -30.57
C GLU A 564 5.75 -32.04 -30.63
N LYS A 565 6.33 -31.71 -29.47
CA LYS A 565 7.41 -30.72 -29.34
C LYS A 565 8.77 -31.39 -29.44
N LEU A 566 9.67 -30.81 -30.22
CA LEU A 566 11.07 -31.22 -30.23
C LEU A 566 11.80 -30.69 -28.98
N PRO A 567 12.87 -31.36 -28.51
CA PRO A 567 13.70 -30.84 -27.42
C PRO A 567 14.25 -29.46 -27.75
N ALA A 568 14.10 -28.51 -26.83
CA ALA A 568 14.61 -27.16 -27.03
C ALA A 568 16.16 -27.15 -27.14
N PRO A 569 16.73 -26.41 -28.12
CA PRO A 569 18.17 -26.18 -28.17
C PRO A 569 18.63 -25.30 -26.98
N PRO A 570 19.95 -25.15 -26.74
CA PRO A 570 20.46 -24.20 -25.75
C PRO A 570 19.85 -22.80 -25.95
N MET A 571 19.41 -22.16 -24.87
CA MET A 571 18.71 -20.88 -24.92
C MET A 571 19.57 -19.81 -25.61
N VAL A 572 19.08 -19.29 -26.75
CA VAL A 572 19.61 -18.09 -27.40
C VAL A 572 18.73 -16.91 -27.01
N LYS A 573 19.31 -15.93 -26.32
CA LYS A 573 18.58 -14.78 -25.80
C LYS A 573 18.12 -13.86 -26.93
N MET A 574 16.81 -13.65 -27.05
CA MET A 574 16.23 -12.71 -28.02
C MET A 574 16.51 -11.27 -27.62
N LYS A 575 16.86 -10.43 -28.61
CA LYS A 575 17.16 -9.01 -28.39
C LYS A 575 15.90 -8.28 -27.96
N ARG A 576 16.00 -7.53 -26.85
CA ARG A 576 14.93 -6.64 -26.41
C ARG A 576 14.77 -5.48 -27.39
N PRO A 577 13.56 -4.89 -27.52
CA PRO A 577 13.40 -3.62 -28.20
C PRO A 577 14.29 -2.57 -27.52
N THR A 578 15.39 -2.20 -28.17
CA THR A 578 16.19 -1.04 -27.80
C THR A 578 15.45 0.21 -28.28
N PRO A 579 15.34 1.28 -27.46
CA PRO A 579 14.86 2.55 -27.99
C PRO A 579 15.75 2.95 -29.18
N PRO A 580 15.21 3.62 -30.20
CA PRO A 580 16.07 4.38 -31.08
C PRO A 580 16.90 5.32 -30.20
N LYS A 581 18.23 5.29 -30.35
CA LYS A 581 19.09 6.28 -29.67
C LYS A 581 18.52 7.67 -30.00
N PRO A 582 18.30 8.53 -29.00
CA PRO A 582 17.99 9.93 -29.25
C PRO A 582 19.00 10.52 -30.24
N ALA A 583 18.58 11.50 -31.04
CA ALA A 583 19.54 12.21 -31.89
C ALA A 583 20.64 12.79 -31.00
N PRO A 584 21.92 12.53 -31.29
CA PRO A 584 23.01 12.93 -30.41
C PRO A 584 23.04 14.46 -30.23
N ILE A 585 23.05 14.89 -28.98
CA ILE A 585 23.25 16.25 -28.53
C ILE A 585 24.70 16.33 -28.05
N GLY A 586 25.57 16.86 -28.91
CA GLY A 586 26.99 17.00 -28.63
C GLY A 586 27.84 15.79 -28.99
N ASP A 587 29.07 15.78 -28.49
CA ASP A 587 30.07 14.77 -28.76
C ASP A 587 29.87 13.50 -27.93
N ARG A 588 30.25 12.35 -28.50
CA ARG A 588 30.15 11.06 -27.80
C ARG A 588 31.39 10.82 -26.95
N TYR A 589 31.18 10.36 -25.73
CA TYR A 589 32.25 10.00 -24.80
C TYR A 589 32.10 8.55 -24.35
N VAL A 590 33.18 7.79 -24.43
CA VAL A 590 33.22 6.36 -24.11
C VAL A 590 34.26 6.12 -23.03
N CYS A 591 33.86 5.41 -21.97
CA CYS A 591 34.75 4.98 -20.90
C CYS A 591 35.80 4.01 -21.45
N SER A 592 37.07 4.33 -21.26
CA SER A 592 38.19 3.49 -21.71
C SER A 592 38.30 2.18 -20.94
N GLY A 593 37.73 2.10 -19.73
CA GLY A 593 37.76 0.91 -18.89
C GLY A 593 36.77 -0.18 -19.32
N CYS A 594 35.50 0.17 -19.53
CA CYS A 594 34.43 -0.79 -19.80
C CYS A 594 33.69 -0.59 -21.12
N GLY A 595 34.01 0.45 -21.88
CA GLY A 595 33.33 0.78 -23.14
C GLY A 595 31.94 1.41 -22.95
N TYR A 596 31.58 1.81 -21.73
CA TYR A 596 30.33 2.53 -21.46
C TYR A 596 30.31 3.86 -22.21
N GLU A 597 29.29 4.07 -23.04
CA GLU A 597 29.03 5.31 -23.77
C GLU A 597 28.13 6.20 -22.91
N TYR A 598 28.61 7.40 -22.54
CA TYR A 598 27.74 8.39 -21.91
C TYR A 598 26.77 8.96 -22.95
N VAL A 599 25.48 8.93 -22.65
CA VAL A 599 24.40 9.37 -23.54
C VAL A 599 23.73 10.60 -22.90
N PRO A 600 24.11 11.82 -23.31
CA PRO A 600 23.61 13.06 -22.71
C PRO A 600 22.10 13.10 -22.58
N GLU A 601 21.36 12.61 -23.57
CA GLU A 601 19.89 12.67 -23.62
C GLU A 601 19.19 11.76 -22.63
N LEU A 602 19.92 10.80 -22.05
CA LEU A 602 19.43 9.91 -20.99
C LEU A 602 19.90 10.37 -19.61
N GLY A 603 21.03 11.07 -19.51
CA GLY A 603 21.66 11.41 -18.23
C GLY A 603 22.17 10.16 -17.51
N ASP A 604 22.25 10.23 -16.18
CA ASP A 604 22.64 9.15 -15.29
C ASP A 604 21.86 9.27 -13.97
N GLU A 605 20.78 8.50 -13.84
CA GLU A 605 19.84 8.59 -12.71
C GLU A 605 20.48 8.20 -11.38
N ASP A 606 21.36 7.19 -11.38
CA ASP A 606 22.05 6.71 -10.19
C ASP A 606 23.14 7.72 -9.73
N GLY A 607 23.70 8.48 -10.67
CA GLY A 607 24.63 9.59 -10.43
C GLY A 607 23.98 10.97 -10.29
N GLU A 608 22.64 11.05 -10.21
CA GLU A 608 21.86 12.29 -10.13
C GLU A 608 22.09 13.28 -11.30
N ILE A 609 22.48 12.78 -12.46
CA ILE A 609 22.71 13.57 -13.67
C ILE A 609 21.42 13.66 -14.49
N ALA A 610 20.95 14.88 -14.71
CA ALA A 610 19.73 15.12 -15.48
C ALA A 610 19.92 14.75 -16.98
N PRO A 611 18.88 14.20 -17.63
CA PRO A 611 18.85 14.07 -19.09
C PRO A 611 19.04 15.42 -19.79
N GLY A 612 19.88 15.44 -20.81
CA GLY A 612 20.33 16.62 -21.56
C GLY A 612 21.67 17.20 -21.10
N THR A 613 22.28 16.67 -20.03
CA THR A 613 23.57 17.18 -19.51
C THR A 613 24.71 16.73 -20.42
N LEU A 614 25.47 17.68 -20.98
CA LEU A 614 26.64 17.37 -21.81
C LEU A 614 27.77 16.76 -20.98
N PHE A 615 28.64 15.95 -21.58
CA PHE A 615 29.73 15.28 -20.86
C PHE A 615 30.65 16.27 -20.14
N GLU A 616 30.91 17.43 -20.75
CA GLU A 616 31.72 18.50 -20.18
C GLU A 616 31.09 19.10 -18.93
N GLN A 617 29.75 19.05 -18.82
CA GLN A 617 28.97 19.60 -17.71
C GLN A 617 28.78 18.62 -16.55
N LEU A 618 29.25 17.37 -16.69
CA LEU A 618 29.22 16.41 -15.59
C LEU A 618 30.08 16.90 -14.40
N PRO A 619 29.66 16.68 -13.14
CA PRO A 619 30.46 16.94 -11.95
C PRO A 619 31.83 16.27 -12.01
N ALA A 620 32.82 16.82 -11.31
CA ALA A 620 34.19 16.28 -11.32
C ALA A 620 34.27 14.92 -10.60
N GLU A 621 33.39 14.72 -9.63
CA GLU A 621 33.19 13.53 -8.82
C GLU A 621 32.33 12.46 -9.50
N TRP A 622 31.77 12.75 -10.68
CA TRP A 622 31.01 11.77 -11.44
C TRP A 622 31.92 10.65 -11.94
N VAL A 623 31.48 9.40 -11.78
CA VAL A 623 32.20 8.19 -12.17
C VAL A 623 31.37 7.36 -13.14
N CYS A 624 32.04 6.52 -13.93
CA CYS A 624 31.37 5.58 -14.83
C CYS A 624 30.38 4.69 -14.05
N PRO A 625 29.10 4.61 -14.43
CA PRO A 625 28.11 3.80 -13.72
C PRO A 625 28.40 2.30 -13.74
N GLU A 626 29.10 1.82 -14.77
CA GLU A 626 29.38 0.39 -14.97
C GLU A 626 30.63 -0.09 -14.24
N CYS A 627 31.67 0.75 -14.14
CA CYS A 627 32.97 0.33 -13.59
C CYS A 627 33.59 1.28 -12.58
N ALA A 628 32.90 2.36 -12.21
CA ALA A 628 33.33 3.39 -11.26
C ALA A 628 34.66 4.12 -11.61
N GLU A 629 35.11 4.01 -12.86
CA GLU A 629 36.26 4.78 -13.35
C GLU A 629 35.93 6.27 -13.38
N THR A 630 36.93 7.09 -13.13
CA THR A 630 36.77 8.55 -13.05
C THR A 630 36.51 9.17 -14.42
N LYS A 631 35.92 10.38 -14.43
CA LYS A 631 35.56 11.12 -15.66
C LYS A 631 36.72 11.29 -16.65
N ASP A 632 37.96 11.39 -16.16
CA ASP A 632 39.17 11.50 -16.99
C ASP A 632 39.49 10.23 -17.80
N GLN A 633 38.88 9.10 -17.48
CA GLN A 633 39.03 7.85 -18.22
C GLN A 633 38.07 7.73 -19.42
N PHE A 634 37.29 8.77 -19.72
CA PHE A 634 36.46 8.81 -20.92
C PHE A 634 37.18 9.49 -22.08
N VAL A 635 37.12 8.86 -23.25
CA VAL A 635 37.64 9.39 -24.50
C VAL A 635 36.49 9.80 -25.40
N LYS A 636 36.68 10.90 -26.14
CA LYS A 636 35.76 11.29 -27.19
C LYS A 636 35.81 10.25 -28.32
N ALA A 637 34.67 9.65 -28.63
CA ALA A 637 34.51 8.50 -29.53
C ALA A 637 34.42 8.89 -31.01
#